data_AF-A0A067CSN5-F1
#
_entry.id   AF-A0A067CSN5-F1
#
_cell.length_a   1.000
_cell.length_b   1.000
_cell.length_c   1.000
_cell.angle_alpha   90.00
_cell.angle_beta   90.00
_cell.angle_gamma   90.00
#
_symmetry.space_group_name_H-M   'P 1'
#
loop_
_entity.id
_entity.type
_entity.pdbx_description
1 polymer ?
#
loop_
_entity_poly.entity_id
_entity_poly.type
_entity_poly.pdbx_seq_one_letter_code
_entity_poly.pdbx_strand_id
1 'polypeptide(L)'
;MLGATARSPAEFAFTWGDAGLVVRDAFIGRLVFRPGKGAKKSAVSFWEAKKMLETLAVAFDHAAVLPSPKLQGTTVVALTFFERARFEHALRTVREMPNHTVYANGDAIEIQVAEMDAPGTSSSSPLPATAMHFEKKMKGCRPDTVHLRGLPAKWFDVNTADFADIDAKLTHYNHPAHKLPQLFALFGALAHVEVVPPQDVADDGILATVHFDVYVQFKAYDSVVAILECMQGQRVLCHTAHPKLIVPLSIQLDTTEYLSDANIRQRRFAREQRQIQLAHELVEAEQRAKALAAEVAAATAAIEPLAARLKVAEARAEAAVDAVDAKMIVLLKHALGSLDAVRQAPSARGVEVFELALGGFESHLKVLDDTRKAKEFALARKKWQQRVAEQCETSTDHVAVIEAKFADRVAGSAFLEHPALVADIRAAKAAIAAARSITTHPISIDDEATEDDVRAYLDKLRDDVDEADCMVDAALARLAMLAEYHELQKQVTDADGRADALLQALDSAWGDSTATLLEKIRHIRSVLKRAARLRALSAAFRAANDDSEELCASDPSLAPLAAAAKVLVESLDADSADDAALTACDDAITAFATAAKAIRATRAEAAAAEKARSESFAGMQAAKTAAIASARQRLQAWQEEVAAAHNLERITSVVKRAHIQNRWPTVTSMDPPEAKRPKIVRSSLIVRQTPPRVLLSSRVVAIQDDGRALSPRSLAAEKVAREETALRTQVIESQKRKEAIACLQRLKEKELRQQALKSIAERSSTKTTADDDDNT
;
A
#
# COMPACT_ATOMS: atom_id res chain seq x y z
N MET A 1 0.20 93.78 70.91
CA MET A 1 -0.56 94.15 72.12
C MET A 1 -1.91 93.45 72.05
N LEU A 2 -2.23 92.59 73.01
CA LEU A 2 -3.60 92.12 73.26
C LEU A 2 -3.99 92.69 74.62
N GLY A 3 -4.94 93.63 74.62
CA GLY A 3 -5.38 94.31 75.84
C GLY A 3 -6.34 93.42 76.62
N ALA A 4 -5.87 92.82 77.72
CA ALA A 4 -6.71 92.08 78.65
C ALA A 4 -7.58 93.02 79.50
N THR A 5 -8.57 93.67 78.88
CA THR A 5 -9.63 94.39 79.60
C THR A 5 -10.51 93.40 80.34
N ALA A 6 -10.89 93.73 81.58
CA ALA A 6 -11.69 92.85 82.43
C ALA A 6 -13.01 92.46 81.74
N ARG A 7 -13.28 91.15 81.64
CA ARG A 7 -14.48 90.63 80.98
C ARG A 7 -15.72 90.98 81.81
N SER A 8 -16.59 91.83 81.27
CA SER A 8 -18.03 91.77 81.55
C SER A 8 -18.59 90.44 80.99
N PRO A 9 -19.81 90.02 81.37
CA PRO A 9 -20.46 88.84 80.78
C PRO A 9 -21.01 89.12 79.36
N ALA A 10 -20.26 89.87 78.54
CA ALA A 10 -20.54 90.10 77.13
C ALA A 10 -19.92 89.00 76.27
N GLU A 11 -20.63 88.61 75.22
CA GLU A 11 -20.28 87.48 74.35
C GLU A 11 -18.95 87.68 73.60
N PHE A 12 -18.12 86.64 73.57
CA PHE A 12 -16.85 86.68 72.85
C PHE A 12 -17.08 86.60 71.33
N ALA A 13 -16.45 87.52 70.61
CA ALA A 13 -16.32 87.49 69.15
C ALA A 13 -14.92 87.96 68.74
N PHE A 14 -14.28 87.22 67.82
CA PHE A 14 -12.95 87.50 67.31
C PHE A 14 -12.94 87.38 65.78
N THR A 15 -12.57 88.45 65.07
CA THR A 15 -12.39 88.46 63.62
C THR A 15 -11.07 87.77 63.25
N TRP A 16 -11.14 86.61 62.60
CA TRP A 16 -9.98 85.81 62.26
C TRP A 16 -9.43 86.20 60.88
N GLY A 17 -8.75 87.33 60.83
CA GLY A 17 -8.20 87.91 59.61
C GLY A 17 -9.24 88.51 58.66
N ASP A 18 -8.76 89.01 57.51
CA ASP A 18 -9.53 89.90 56.64
C ASP A 18 -10.57 89.20 55.76
N ALA A 19 -10.59 87.86 55.75
CA ALA A 19 -11.49 87.05 54.92
C ALA A 19 -12.97 87.09 55.39
N GLY A 20 -13.31 87.86 56.43
CA GLY A 20 -14.65 87.87 57.02
C GLY A 20 -14.98 86.61 57.82
N LEU A 21 -13.95 85.89 58.28
CA LEU A 21 -14.07 84.81 59.25
C LEU A 21 -14.22 85.38 60.66
N VAL A 22 -15.14 84.84 61.45
CA VAL A 22 -15.40 85.28 62.83
C VAL A 22 -15.56 84.07 63.73
N VAL A 23 -14.69 83.94 64.72
CA VAL A 23 -14.84 83.00 65.83
C VAL A 23 -15.78 83.62 66.86
N ARG A 24 -16.80 82.89 67.30
CA ARG A 24 -17.72 83.33 68.37
C ARG A 24 -17.96 82.23 69.38
N ASP A 25 -18.27 82.60 70.62
CA ASP A 25 -18.89 81.68 71.56
C ASP A 25 -20.28 81.29 71.04
N ALA A 26 -20.66 80.03 71.22
CA ALA A 26 -21.90 79.47 70.69
C ALA A 26 -22.40 78.31 71.54
N PHE A 27 -23.57 78.50 72.16
CA PHE A 27 -24.24 77.51 72.98
C PHE A 27 -25.07 76.60 72.07
N ILE A 28 -24.88 75.28 72.18
CA ILE A 28 -25.50 74.30 71.27
C ILE A 28 -26.47 73.40 72.03
N GLY A 29 -27.75 73.52 71.69
CA GLY A 29 -28.83 72.66 72.22
C GLY A 29 -29.24 71.61 71.20
N ARG A 30 -29.22 70.33 71.59
CA ARG A 30 -29.66 69.22 70.73
C ARG A 30 -31.10 68.86 71.03
N LEU A 31 -32.01 69.19 70.12
CA LEU A 31 -33.42 68.82 70.22
C LEU A 31 -33.69 67.53 69.42
N VAL A 32 -34.47 66.64 70.02
CA VAL A 32 -34.80 65.32 69.48
C VAL A 32 -36.31 65.22 69.33
N PHE A 33 -36.78 65.29 68.09
CA PHE A 33 -38.20 65.24 67.73
C PHE A 33 -38.58 63.80 67.37
N ARG A 34 -39.56 63.23 68.07
CA ARG A 34 -40.13 61.89 67.78
C ARG A 34 -41.64 61.98 67.57
N PRO A 35 -42.22 61.33 66.54
CA PRO A 35 -43.66 61.13 66.47
C PRO A 35 -44.15 60.37 67.70
N GLY A 36 -45.16 60.91 68.40
CA GLY A 36 -45.75 60.28 69.58
C GLY A 36 -46.59 59.05 69.22
N LYS A 37 -46.89 58.20 70.21
CA LYS A 37 -47.71 56.99 70.01
C LYS A 37 -49.09 57.35 69.44
N GLY A 38 -49.35 56.95 68.20
CA GLY A 38 -50.59 57.23 67.47
C GLY A 38 -50.52 58.37 66.45
N ALA A 39 -49.37 59.03 66.28
CA ALA A 39 -49.14 59.95 65.17
C ALA A 39 -49.22 59.23 63.81
N LYS A 40 -49.72 59.92 62.78
CA LYS A 40 -49.87 59.39 61.41
C LYS A 40 -48.57 59.38 60.60
N LYS A 41 -47.50 59.98 61.13
CA LYS A 41 -46.20 60.15 60.46
C LYS A 41 -45.13 59.31 61.13
N SER A 42 -44.30 58.66 60.31
CA SER A 42 -43.13 57.89 60.73
C SER A 42 -41.89 58.75 61.00
N ALA A 43 -41.88 60.02 60.59
CA ALA A 43 -40.78 60.98 60.80
C ALA A 43 -41.29 62.43 60.83
N VAL A 44 -40.49 63.34 61.39
CA VAL A 44 -40.79 64.78 61.47
C VAL A 44 -39.86 65.54 60.51
N SER A 45 -40.39 66.37 59.59
CA SER A 45 -39.51 67.14 58.71
C SER A 45 -38.81 68.30 59.44
N PHE A 46 -37.65 68.74 58.94
CA PHE A 46 -36.95 69.91 59.50
C PHE A 46 -37.81 71.19 59.50
N TRP A 47 -38.64 71.37 58.48
CA TRP A 47 -39.56 72.51 58.39
C TRP A 47 -40.70 72.44 59.42
N GLU A 48 -41.19 71.25 59.75
CA GLU A 48 -42.14 71.06 60.86
C GLU A 48 -41.47 71.25 62.22
N ALA A 49 -40.24 70.73 62.40
CA ALA A 49 -39.42 70.98 63.60
C ALA A 49 -39.20 72.49 63.83
N LYS A 50 -38.81 73.22 62.79
CA LYS A 50 -38.67 74.68 62.81
C LYS A 50 -40.01 75.38 63.15
N LYS A 51 -41.11 75.02 62.50
CA LYS A 51 -42.43 75.63 62.76
C LYS A 51 -42.95 75.36 64.18
N MET A 52 -42.61 74.21 64.77
CA MET A 52 -42.90 73.95 66.18
C MET A 52 -42.08 74.86 67.10
N LEU A 53 -40.81 75.09 66.81
CA LEU A 53 -39.96 76.01 67.58
C LEU A 53 -40.43 77.47 67.48
N GLU A 54 -40.89 77.90 66.30
CA GLU A 54 -41.54 79.19 66.10
C GLU A 54 -42.84 79.31 66.93
N THR A 55 -43.65 78.25 66.97
CA THR A 55 -44.86 78.16 67.83
C THR A 55 -44.53 78.23 69.33
N LEU A 56 -43.39 77.66 69.75
CA LEU A 56 -42.88 77.73 71.13
C LEU A 56 -42.17 79.06 71.47
N ALA A 57 -42.13 80.03 70.54
CA ALA A 57 -41.35 81.26 70.67
C ALA A 57 -39.84 81.05 70.95
N VAL A 58 -39.28 79.92 70.50
CA VAL A 58 -37.85 79.61 70.64
C VAL A 58 -37.06 80.30 69.53
N ALA A 59 -36.51 81.47 69.84
CA ALA A 59 -35.63 82.23 68.94
C ALA A 59 -34.19 81.70 68.99
N PHE A 60 -33.72 81.11 67.88
CA PHE A 60 -32.38 80.58 67.68
C PHE A 60 -31.65 81.29 66.53
N ASP A 61 -30.32 81.34 66.57
CA ASP A 61 -29.52 82.04 65.55
C ASP A 61 -29.21 81.14 64.34
N HIS A 62 -29.04 79.82 64.57
CA HIS A 62 -28.88 78.82 63.51
C HIS A 62 -29.47 77.47 63.92
N ALA A 63 -29.86 76.65 62.93
CA ALA A 63 -30.38 75.31 63.14
C ALA A 63 -29.91 74.35 62.02
N ALA A 64 -29.35 73.21 62.41
CA ALA A 64 -28.87 72.16 61.51
C ALA A 64 -29.47 70.80 61.89
N VAL A 65 -29.80 69.97 60.90
CA VAL A 65 -30.20 68.57 61.14
C VAL A 65 -28.95 67.72 61.34
N LEU A 66 -28.87 66.97 62.44
CA LEU A 66 -27.80 66.01 62.66
C LEU A 66 -28.21 64.64 62.09
N PRO A 67 -27.48 64.07 61.10
CA PRO A 67 -27.75 62.72 60.63
C PRO A 67 -27.50 61.72 61.76
N SER A 68 -28.50 60.88 62.05
CA SER A 68 -28.43 59.91 63.15
C SER A 68 -28.74 58.49 62.65
N PRO A 69 -27.74 57.75 62.14
CA PRO A 69 -27.97 56.44 61.50
C PRO A 69 -28.52 55.38 62.46
N LYS A 70 -28.47 55.60 63.78
CA LYS A 70 -28.95 54.70 64.83
C LYS A 70 -30.40 54.95 65.26
N LEU A 71 -31.11 55.93 64.69
CA LEU A 71 -32.46 56.31 65.10
C LEU A 71 -33.38 56.62 63.89
N GLN A 72 -33.90 55.57 63.25
CA GLN A 72 -34.93 55.73 62.21
C GLN A 72 -36.17 56.46 62.76
N GLY A 73 -36.78 57.33 61.96
CA GLY A 73 -37.98 58.10 62.31
C GLY A 73 -37.79 59.24 63.33
N THR A 74 -36.60 59.38 63.94
CA THR A 74 -36.29 60.47 64.89
C THR A 74 -35.54 61.58 64.18
N THR A 75 -36.03 62.83 64.28
CA THR A 75 -35.34 63.99 63.69
C THR A 75 -34.58 64.73 64.76
N VAL A 76 -33.26 64.81 64.60
CA VAL A 76 -32.36 65.50 65.53
C VAL A 76 -31.97 66.85 64.95
N VAL A 77 -32.22 67.92 65.68
CA VAL A 77 -31.84 69.29 65.29
C VAL A 77 -30.89 69.86 66.33
N ALA A 78 -29.70 70.28 65.90
CA ALA A 78 -28.83 71.12 66.69
C ALA A 78 -29.24 72.59 66.48
N LEU A 79 -29.64 73.26 67.56
CA LEU A 79 -29.84 74.71 67.59
C LEU A 79 -28.58 75.37 68.13
N THR A 80 -28.11 76.40 67.44
CA THR A 80 -26.97 77.23 67.87
C THR A 80 -27.48 78.61 68.27
N PHE A 81 -27.01 79.09 69.42
CA PHE A 81 -27.33 80.39 69.97
C PHE A 81 -26.03 81.14 70.28
N PHE A 82 -25.91 82.39 69.87
CA PHE A 82 -24.79 83.25 70.29
C PHE A 82 -25.06 83.87 71.67
N GLU A 83 -26.31 84.23 71.94
CA GLU A 83 -26.72 84.80 73.24
C GLU A 83 -27.04 83.70 74.26
N ARG A 84 -26.29 83.67 75.37
CA ARG A 84 -26.51 82.69 76.47
C ARG A 84 -27.94 82.76 77.04
N ALA A 85 -28.50 83.96 77.13
CA ALA A 85 -29.86 84.17 77.63
C ALA A 85 -30.92 83.49 76.75
N ARG A 86 -30.75 83.50 75.42
CA ARG A 86 -31.66 82.80 74.49
C ARG A 86 -31.53 81.29 74.60
N PHE A 87 -30.31 80.77 74.77
CA PHE A 87 -30.08 79.34 75.02
C PHE A 87 -30.75 78.88 76.32
N GLU A 88 -30.51 79.57 77.44
CA GLU A 88 -31.13 79.21 78.72
C GLU A 88 -32.67 79.36 78.70
N HIS A 89 -33.19 80.36 77.98
CA HIS A 89 -34.63 80.47 77.71
C HIS A 89 -35.14 79.27 76.92
N ALA A 90 -34.51 78.93 75.79
CA ALA A 90 -34.91 77.80 74.94
C ALA A 90 -34.87 76.45 75.68
N LEU A 91 -33.80 76.19 76.46
CA LEU A 91 -33.71 75.03 77.34
C LEU A 91 -34.88 75.00 78.33
N ARG A 92 -35.18 76.13 78.98
CA ARG A 92 -36.28 76.25 79.94
C ARG A 92 -37.63 75.98 79.29
N THR A 93 -37.96 76.68 78.20
CA THR A 93 -39.24 76.55 77.48
C THR A 93 -39.54 75.10 77.11
N VAL A 94 -38.55 74.32 76.62
CA VAL A 94 -38.77 72.93 76.21
C VAL A 94 -38.75 71.96 77.41
N ARG A 95 -37.94 72.22 78.45
CA ARG A 95 -37.92 71.43 79.71
C ARG A 95 -39.19 71.60 80.55
N GLU A 96 -39.83 72.76 80.53
CA GLU A 96 -41.04 73.07 81.31
C GLU A 96 -42.36 72.70 80.61
N MET A 97 -42.32 72.17 79.38
CA MET A 97 -43.54 71.75 78.66
C MET A 97 -44.24 70.55 79.32
N PRO A 98 -45.57 70.58 79.51
CA PRO A 98 -46.31 69.43 80.01
C PRO A 98 -46.14 68.23 79.05
N ASN A 99 -45.74 67.09 79.61
CA ASN A 99 -45.46 65.82 78.90
C ASN A 99 -44.39 65.90 77.79
N HIS A 100 -43.66 67.01 77.65
CA HIS A 100 -42.69 67.28 76.57
C HIS A 100 -43.26 67.10 75.14
N THR A 101 -44.57 67.27 74.94
CA THR A 101 -45.23 67.08 73.63
C THR A 101 -45.72 68.39 73.02
N VAL A 102 -45.52 68.55 71.70
CA VAL A 102 -46.08 69.63 70.88
C VAL A 102 -46.99 69.02 69.80
N TYR A 103 -48.11 69.69 69.53
CA TYR A 103 -49.04 69.28 68.48
C TYR A 103 -48.77 70.05 67.19
N ALA A 104 -48.57 69.34 66.07
CA ALA A 104 -48.34 69.94 64.76
C ALA A 104 -49.16 69.23 63.68
N ASN A 105 -49.97 69.99 62.95
CA ASN A 105 -50.81 69.51 61.84
C ASN A 105 -51.73 68.31 62.20
N GLY A 106 -52.10 68.17 63.48
CA GLY A 106 -52.95 67.10 64.02
C GLY A 106 -52.21 65.90 64.63
N ASP A 107 -50.87 65.83 64.51
CA ASP A 107 -50.04 64.81 65.15
C ASP A 107 -49.44 65.33 66.47
N ALA A 108 -49.28 64.44 67.46
CA ALA A 108 -48.51 64.72 68.68
C ALA A 108 -47.03 64.34 68.46
N ILE A 109 -46.11 65.21 68.84
CA ILE A 109 -44.66 65.03 68.66
C ILE A 109 -43.96 65.28 70.00
N GLU A 110 -43.20 64.29 70.48
CA GLU A 110 -42.35 64.40 71.66
C GLU A 110 -41.07 65.17 71.28
N ILE A 111 -40.70 66.18 72.09
CA ILE A 111 -39.47 66.97 71.94
C ILE A 111 -38.62 66.78 73.19
N GLN A 112 -37.52 66.03 73.06
CA GLN A 112 -36.56 65.83 74.14
C GLN A 112 -35.35 66.75 73.96
N VAL A 113 -34.92 67.40 75.04
CA VAL A 113 -33.70 68.23 75.07
C VAL A 113 -32.53 67.37 75.56
N ALA A 114 -31.56 67.13 74.68
CA ALA A 114 -30.21 66.76 75.09
C ALA A 114 -29.36 68.03 75.14
N GLU A 115 -28.75 68.30 76.29
CA GLU A 115 -27.67 69.28 76.35
C GLU A 115 -26.44 68.67 75.67
N MET A 116 -25.75 69.42 74.82
CA MET A 116 -24.65 68.87 74.03
C MET A 116 -23.32 69.34 74.59
N ASP A 117 -22.65 68.43 75.31
CA ASP A 117 -21.20 68.50 75.50
C ASP A 117 -20.54 68.69 74.13
N ALA A 118 -19.68 69.69 74.00
CA ALA A 118 -19.01 69.96 72.74
C ALA A 118 -17.98 68.85 72.44
N PRO A 119 -17.70 68.54 71.17
CA PRO A 119 -16.71 67.53 70.79
C PRO A 119 -15.31 67.96 71.26
N GLY A 120 -14.96 67.53 72.48
CA GLY A 120 -13.76 67.95 73.22
C GLY A 120 -13.97 68.16 74.72
N THR A 121 -15.20 68.29 75.25
CA THR A 121 -15.47 68.52 76.69
C THR A 121 -15.57 67.24 77.52
N SER A 122 -14.57 66.35 77.41
CA SER A 122 -14.20 65.57 78.59
C SER A 122 -13.60 66.54 79.62
N SER A 123 -14.01 66.39 80.89
CA SER A 123 -13.65 67.22 82.06
C SER A 123 -12.57 68.30 81.85
N SER A 124 -12.96 69.57 81.98
CA SER A 124 -12.10 70.76 81.92
C SER A 124 -10.85 70.62 82.82
N SER A 125 -9.79 70.06 82.24
CA SER A 125 -8.46 70.10 82.82
C SER A 125 -7.94 71.51 82.59
N PRO A 126 -7.60 72.28 83.63
CA PRO A 126 -6.97 73.58 83.43
C PRO A 126 -5.71 73.38 82.60
N LEU A 127 -5.49 74.27 81.61
CA LEU A 127 -4.28 74.24 80.79
C LEU A 127 -3.06 74.15 81.73
N PRO A 128 -2.24 73.08 81.65
CA PRO A 128 -1.23 72.84 82.66
C PRO A 128 -0.15 73.91 82.54
N ALA A 129 -0.18 74.88 83.46
CA ALA A 129 0.69 76.06 83.48
C ALA A 129 2.19 75.72 83.38
N THR A 130 2.57 74.49 83.74
CA THR A 130 3.66 73.79 83.07
C THR A 130 3.23 72.34 82.82
N ALA A 131 3.25 71.88 81.56
CA ALA A 131 2.94 70.49 81.22
C ALA A 131 4.04 69.57 81.78
N MET A 132 3.69 68.76 82.80
CA MET A 132 4.66 68.20 83.77
C MET A 132 5.65 67.15 83.22
N HIS A 133 5.51 66.77 81.94
CA HIS A 133 6.34 65.77 81.26
C HIS A 133 6.96 66.28 79.94
N PHE A 134 6.84 67.58 79.62
CA PHE A 134 7.35 68.14 78.37
C PHE A 134 8.61 68.99 78.56
N GLU A 135 9.70 68.63 77.88
CA GLU A 135 10.92 69.43 77.89
C GLU A 135 10.85 70.58 76.89
N LYS A 136 10.88 71.84 77.38
CA LYS A 136 10.93 73.07 76.55
C LYS A 136 12.17 73.19 75.62
N LYS A 137 13.04 72.17 75.54
CA LYS A 137 14.31 72.17 74.78
C LYS A 137 14.37 71.15 73.65
N MET A 138 13.92 69.91 73.82
CA MET A 138 13.79 68.92 72.73
C MET A 138 12.94 69.44 71.57
N LYS A 139 13.16 69.00 70.33
CA LYS A 139 12.18 69.17 69.23
C LYS A 139 11.24 67.96 69.20
N GLY A 140 9.98 68.14 68.81
CA GLY A 140 8.97 67.07 68.80
C GLY A 140 8.32 66.83 70.16
N CYS A 141 9.09 66.79 71.24
CA CYS A 141 8.57 66.55 72.60
C CYS A 141 8.24 67.86 73.36
N ARG A 142 7.54 68.78 72.69
CA ARG A 142 7.08 70.07 73.25
C ARG A 142 5.55 70.18 73.12
N PRO A 143 4.87 70.92 74.00
CA PRO A 143 3.45 71.23 73.85
C PRO A 143 3.30 72.44 72.90
N ASP A 144 4.03 72.42 71.78
CA ASP A 144 4.12 73.53 70.82
C ASP A 144 3.26 73.35 69.57
N THR A 145 2.64 72.17 69.42
CA THR A 145 1.81 71.79 68.29
C THR A 145 0.34 71.67 68.72
N VAL A 146 -0.56 72.23 67.92
CA VAL A 146 -2.01 72.25 68.15
C VAL A 146 -2.71 71.65 66.95
N HIS A 147 -3.64 70.74 67.21
CA HIS A 147 -4.48 70.08 66.21
C HIS A 147 -5.86 70.76 66.17
N LEU A 148 -6.23 71.32 65.00
CA LEU A 148 -7.58 71.83 64.72
C LEU A 148 -8.27 70.87 63.75
N ARG A 149 -9.51 70.47 64.05
CA ARG A 149 -10.30 69.55 63.21
C ARG A 149 -11.45 70.24 62.48
N GLY A 150 -11.83 69.71 61.32
CA GLY A 150 -13.09 70.00 60.64
C GLY A 150 -13.18 71.35 59.93
N LEU A 151 -12.06 71.97 59.55
CA LEU A 151 -12.07 73.26 58.85
C LEU A 151 -12.57 73.10 57.39
N PRO A 152 -13.45 73.96 56.85
CA PRO A 152 -13.92 73.82 55.48
C PRO A 152 -12.84 74.23 54.47
N ALA A 153 -12.47 73.33 53.58
CA ALA A 153 -11.34 73.50 52.67
C ALA A 153 -11.47 74.77 51.80
N LYS A 154 -12.69 75.07 51.35
CA LYS A 154 -13.04 76.26 50.54
C LYS A 154 -12.88 77.61 51.25
N TRP A 155 -12.77 77.65 52.58
CA TRP A 155 -12.56 78.90 53.33
C TRP A 155 -11.07 79.25 53.50
N PHE A 156 -10.18 78.27 53.30
CA PHE A 156 -8.74 78.38 53.56
C PHE A 156 -7.88 78.05 52.33
N ASP A 157 -8.48 78.06 51.14
CA ASP A 157 -7.88 77.70 49.84
C ASP A 157 -7.27 76.29 49.76
N VAL A 158 -7.73 75.36 50.60
CA VAL A 158 -7.26 73.96 50.60
C VAL A 158 -7.93 73.16 49.49
N ASN A 159 -7.13 72.48 48.67
CA ASN A 159 -7.57 71.50 47.69
C ASN A 159 -7.50 70.08 48.28
N THR A 160 -8.66 69.51 48.62
CA THR A 160 -8.79 68.15 49.18
C THR A 160 -8.46 67.04 48.18
N ALA A 161 -8.50 67.30 46.87
CA ALA A 161 -8.10 66.32 45.86
C ALA A 161 -6.60 65.99 45.93
N ASP A 162 -5.78 66.88 46.49
CA ASP A 162 -4.35 66.66 46.68
C ASP A 162 -4.04 65.72 47.86
N PHE A 163 -5.04 65.34 48.67
CA PHE A 163 -4.90 64.29 49.69
C PHE A 163 -4.68 62.88 49.09
N ALA A 164 -4.84 62.72 47.78
CA ALA A 164 -4.42 61.51 47.07
C ALA A 164 -2.88 61.41 46.91
N ASP A 165 -2.14 62.50 47.08
CA ASP A 165 -0.72 62.63 46.73
C ASP A 165 0.10 63.23 47.91
N ILE A 166 0.04 62.49 49.03
CA ILE A 166 0.06 63.01 50.42
C ILE A 166 1.29 63.87 50.80
N ASP A 167 2.49 63.64 50.25
CA ASP A 167 3.66 64.50 50.59
C ASP A 167 4.02 65.50 49.50
N ALA A 168 3.78 65.15 48.22
CA ALA A 168 4.24 65.94 47.08
C ALA A 168 3.55 67.29 47.00
N LYS A 169 2.32 67.36 47.51
CA LYS A 169 1.46 68.54 47.40
C LYS A 169 1.09 69.19 48.74
N LEU A 170 1.13 68.51 49.88
CA LEU A 170 0.71 69.15 51.14
C LEU A 170 1.75 70.12 51.74
N THR A 171 2.99 70.10 51.23
CA THR A 171 4.02 71.09 51.60
C THR A 171 3.70 72.53 51.16
N HIS A 172 2.83 72.75 50.17
CA HIS A 172 2.50 74.11 49.72
C HIS A 172 1.65 74.90 50.73
N TYR A 173 0.87 74.23 51.58
CA TYR A 173 0.05 74.89 52.60
C TYR A 173 0.89 75.53 53.73
N ASN A 174 2.12 75.05 53.93
CA ASN A 174 3.11 75.61 54.87
C ASN A 174 3.85 76.84 54.30
N HIS A 175 3.65 77.19 53.02
CA HIS A 175 4.35 78.32 52.40
C HIS A 175 3.85 79.67 52.95
N PRO A 176 4.73 80.64 53.30
CA PRO A 176 4.31 81.88 53.98
C PRO A 176 3.37 82.79 53.17
N ALA A 177 3.27 82.61 51.85
CA ALA A 177 2.29 83.30 51.02
C ALA A 177 0.87 82.68 51.11
N HIS A 178 0.71 81.50 51.72
CA HIS A 178 -0.58 80.84 51.88
C HIS A 178 -1.38 81.43 53.07
N LYS A 179 -2.71 81.37 52.99
CA LYS A 179 -3.62 81.95 54.00
C LYS A 179 -3.44 81.33 55.38
N LEU A 180 -3.23 80.00 55.47
CA LEU A 180 -3.15 79.29 56.76
C LEU A 180 -2.01 79.82 57.66
N PRO A 181 -0.73 79.90 57.22
CA PRO A 181 0.33 80.52 58.00
C PRO A 181 0.05 81.98 58.43
N GLN A 182 -0.60 82.77 57.57
CA GLN A 182 -0.92 84.17 57.88
C GLN A 182 -2.00 84.28 58.97
N LEU A 183 -3.04 83.44 58.89
CA LEU A 183 -4.13 83.38 59.86
C LEU A 183 -3.70 82.83 61.23
N PHE A 184 -2.79 81.86 61.28
CA PHE A 184 -2.26 81.34 62.55
C PHE A 184 -1.15 82.22 63.13
N ALA A 185 -0.41 82.99 62.33
CA ALA A 185 0.62 83.91 62.81
C ALA A 185 0.08 85.04 63.72
N LEU A 186 -1.23 85.28 63.70
CA LEU A 186 -1.92 86.21 64.62
C LEU A 186 -1.75 85.82 66.11
N PHE A 187 -1.56 84.53 66.41
CA PHE A 187 -1.30 84.02 67.76
C PHE A 187 0.21 83.96 68.09
N GLY A 188 1.07 84.08 67.09
CA GLY A 188 2.51 84.25 67.22
C GLY A 188 3.32 83.46 66.19
N ALA A 189 4.65 83.45 66.36
CA ALA A 189 5.57 82.97 65.33
C ALA A 189 5.48 81.45 65.11
N LEU A 190 5.10 81.04 63.89
CA LEU A 190 4.97 79.64 63.49
C LEU A 190 6.32 78.98 63.20
N ALA A 191 6.36 77.66 63.39
CA ALA A 191 7.44 76.77 62.97
C ALA A 191 7.03 75.89 61.77
N HIS A 192 5.83 75.31 61.80
CA HIS A 192 5.29 74.47 60.73
C HIS A 192 3.74 74.47 60.72
N VAL A 193 3.15 74.19 59.56
CA VAL A 193 1.71 73.96 59.36
C VAL A 193 1.54 72.77 58.41
N GLU A 194 1.11 71.61 58.92
CA GLU A 194 0.80 70.42 58.11
C GLU A 194 -0.73 70.28 58.05
N VAL A 195 -1.31 70.49 56.86
CA VAL A 195 -2.71 70.11 56.57
C VAL A 195 -2.76 68.59 56.42
N VAL A 196 -3.85 67.95 56.83
CA VAL A 196 -4.06 66.50 56.68
C VAL A 196 -5.52 66.19 56.29
N PRO A 197 -5.79 65.04 55.65
CA PRO A 197 -7.16 64.52 55.55
C PRO A 197 -7.75 64.29 56.95
N PRO A 198 -9.05 64.56 57.15
CA PRO A 198 -9.64 64.57 58.49
C PRO A 198 -9.72 63.16 59.11
N GLN A 199 -9.29 63.03 60.37
CA GLN A 199 -8.92 61.72 60.95
C GLN A 199 -10.10 60.78 61.22
N ASP A 200 -11.30 61.31 61.53
CA ASP A 200 -12.45 60.54 62.00
C ASP A 200 -13.45 60.14 60.88
N VAL A 201 -13.05 60.24 59.60
CA VAL A 201 -13.99 60.29 58.45
C VAL A 201 -13.80 59.14 57.44
N ALA A 202 -13.30 57.98 57.89
CA ALA A 202 -12.95 56.84 57.03
C ALA A 202 -14.14 56.27 56.21
N ASP A 203 -15.36 56.39 56.73
CA ASP A 203 -16.57 55.81 56.12
C ASP A 203 -17.42 56.82 55.31
N ASP A 204 -17.11 58.13 55.34
CA ASP A 204 -18.02 59.19 54.85
C ASP A 204 -17.34 60.15 53.86
N GLY A 205 -17.02 59.63 52.66
CA GLY A 205 -16.16 60.29 51.65
C GLY A 205 -16.64 61.66 51.12
N ILE A 206 -17.90 62.05 51.38
CA ILE A 206 -18.43 63.38 51.06
C ILE A 206 -17.89 64.44 52.04
N LEU A 207 -17.65 64.08 53.30
CA LEU A 207 -17.09 65.01 54.28
C LEU A 207 -15.58 65.15 54.13
N ALA A 208 -14.86 64.06 53.83
CA ALA A 208 -13.43 64.03 53.58
C ALA A 208 -12.99 64.82 52.32
N THR A 209 -13.92 65.09 51.39
CA THR A 209 -13.67 65.92 50.20
C THR A 209 -14.00 67.40 50.39
N VAL A 210 -14.55 67.81 51.54
CA VAL A 210 -14.97 69.20 51.80
C VAL A 210 -14.28 69.83 53.02
N HIS A 211 -13.78 69.02 53.96
CA HIS A 211 -13.11 69.49 55.18
C HIS A 211 -11.67 68.97 55.27
N PHE A 212 -10.87 69.61 56.12
CA PHE A 212 -9.52 69.21 56.47
C PHE A 212 -9.25 69.40 57.96
N ASP A 213 -8.31 68.62 58.48
CA ASP A 213 -7.71 68.85 59.80
C ASP A 213 -6.32 69.47 59.60
N VAL A 214 -5.79 70.19 60.59
CA VAL A 214 -4.50 70.87 60.49
C VAL A 214 -3.72 70.84 61.80
N TYR A 215 -2.44 70.49 61.69
CA TYR A 215 -1.47 70.54 62.77
C TYR A 215 -0.62 71.82 62.64
N VAL A 216 -0.69 72.68 63.65
CA VAL A 216 -0.03 74.00 63.68
C VAL A 216 1.02 74.01 64.79
N GLN A 217 2.29 74.11 64.41
CA GLN A 217 3.40 74.21 65.36
C GLN A 217 3.86 75.66 65.53
N PHE A 218 3.88 76.12 66.78
CA PHE A 218 4.38 77.43 67.18
C PHE A 218 5.83 77.37 67.67
N LYS A 219 6.55 78.49 67.62
CA LYS A 219 7.92 78.61 68.18
C LYS A 219 7.94 78.88 69.69
N ALA A 220 6.81 79.30 70.27
CA ALA A 220 6.65 79.65 71.68
C ALA A 220 5.36 79.05 72.25
N TYR A 221 5.42 78.58 73.50
CA TYR A 221 4.26 78.00 74.18
C TYR A 221 3.14 79.02 74.44
N ASP A 222 3.51 80.27 74.69
CA ASP A 222 2.57 81.36 74.97
C ASP A 222 1.60 81.59 73.78
N SER A 223 2.02 81.26 72.55
CA SER A 223 1.15 81.25 71.35
C SER A 223 0.18 80.08 71.31
N VAL A 224 0.57 78.91 71.84
CA VAL A 224 -0.32 77.76 72.03
C VAL A 224 -1.38 78.07 73.08
N VAL A 225 -1.00 78.74 74.18
CA VAL A 225 -1.95 79.25 75.18
C VAL A 225 -2.88 80.28 74.53
N ALA A 226 -2.36 81.25 73.78
CA ALA A 226 -3.17 82.28 73.13
C ALA A 226 -4.19 81.75 72.11
N ILE A 227 -3.83 80.76 71.28
CA ILE A 227 -4.79 80.16 70.34
C ILE A 227 -5.83 79.30 71.06
N LEU A 228 -5.45 78.55 72.10
CA LEU A 228 -6.40 77.77 72.90
C LEU A 228 -7.36 78.70 73.66
N GLU A 229 -6.88 79.76 74.31
CA GLU A 229 -7.73 80.79 74.94
C GLU A 229 -8.67 81.50 73.94
N CYS A 230 -8.32 81.53 72.65
CA CYS A 230 -9.12 82.15 71.58
C CYS A 230 -10.11 81.20 70.87
N MET A 231 -9.82 79.89 70.83
CA MET A 231 -10.60 78.92 70.01
C MET A 231 -11.16 77.73 70.79
N GLN A 232 -10.63 77.39 71.98
CA GLN A 232 -11.10 76.26 72.79
C GLN A 232 -12.42 76.60 73.51
N GLY A 233 -13.26 75.60 73.76
CA GLY A 233 -14.58 75.74 74.41
C GLY A 233 -15.74 75.54 73.44
N GLN A 234 -16.94 75.96 73.82
CA GLN A 234 -18.11 75.95 72.91
C GLN A 234 -18.02 77.12 71.93
N ARG A 235 -17.18 76.97 70.90
CA ARG A 235 -16.90 78.01 69.90
C ARG A 235 -17.14 77.53 68.48
N VAL A 236 -17.53 78.47 67.62
CA VAL A 236 -17.82 78.22 66.21
C VAL A 236 -17.11 79.24 65.32
N LEU A 237 -16.80 78.80 64.11
CA LEU A 237 -16.36 79.63 63.01
C LEU A 237 -17.56 79.97 62.11
N CYS A 238 -17.82 81.27 61.97
CA CYS A 238 -18.81 81.83 61.07
C CYS A 238 -18.11 82.62 59.96
N HIS A 239 -18.76 82.80 58.81
CA HIS A 239 -18.25 83.61 57.70
C HIS A 239 -19.28 84.66 57.28
N THR A 240 -18.89 85.94 57.23
CA THR A 240 -19.80 87.08 56.94
C THR A 240 -20.56 86.97 55.62
N ALA A 241 -19.92 86.47 54.55
CA ALA A 241 -20.57 86.22 53.25
C ALA A 241 -21.48 84.98 53.24
N HIS A 242 -21.34 84.10 54.23
CA HIS A 242 -22.07 82.83 54.33
C HIS A 242 -22.69 82.64 55.74
N PRO A 243 -23.55 83.56 56.22
CA PRO A 243 -24.07 83.56 57.60
C PRO A 243 -25.01 82.38 57.91
N LYS A 244 -25.28 81.50 56.94
CA LYS A 244 -26.05 80.26 57.08
C LYS A 244 -25.17 79.03 57.33
N LEU A 245 -23.85 79.15 57.28
CA LEU A 245 -22.92 78.05 57.54
C LEU A 245 -22.10 78.37 58.79
N ILE A 246 -22.24 77.52 59.80
CA ILE A 246 -21.54 77.59 61.08
C ILE A 246 -20.77 76.28 61.25
N VAL A 247 -19.50 76.38 61.64
CA VAL A 247 -18.62 75.22 61.82
C VAL A 247 -18.19 75.15 63.29
N PRO A 248 -18.43 74.04 64.01
CA PRO A 248 -17.91 73.87 65.36
C PRO A 248 -16.38 73.76 65.32
N LEU A 249 -15.69 74.56 66.13
CA LEU A 249 -14.23 74.46 66.25
C LEU A 249 -13.89 73.40 67.31
N SER A 250 -13.21 72.33 66.90
CA SER A 250 -12.53 71.43 67.83
C SER A 250 -11.03 71.66 67.73
N ILE A 251 -10.44 72.13 68.83
CA ILE A 251 -9.01 72.45 68.94
C ILE A 251 -8.43 71.77 70.18
N GLN A 252 -7.32 71.05 69.99
CA GLN A 252 -6.68 70.23 71.01
C GLN A 252 -5.16 70.39 70.94
N LEU A 253 -4.49 70.31 72.08
CA LEU A 253 -3.03 70.16 72.11
C LEU A 253 -2.66 68.81 71.48
N ASP A 254 -1.65 68.77 70.60
CA ASP A 254 -1.19 67.50 70.05
C ASP A 254 -0.47 66.67 71.11
N THR A 255 -1.01 65.47 71.39
CA THR A 255 -0.42 64.45 72.26
C THR A 255 0.11 63.24 71.48
N THR A 256 0.00 63.25 70.15
CA THR A 256 0.43 62.18 69.25
C THR A 256 1.84 62.37 68.69
N GLU A 257 2.47 63.51 69.00
CA GLU A 257 3.76 63.96 68.45
C GLU A 257 3.78 63.91 66.90
N TYR A 258 2.69 64.31 66.24
CA TYR A 258 2.48 64.09 64.80
C TYR A 258 3.57 64.73 63.94
N LEU A 259 4.08 65.89 64.38
CA LEU A 259 5.16 66.66 63.74
C LEU A 259 6.57 66.32 64.26
N SER A 260 6.76 65.19 64.95
CA SER A 260 8.08 64.76 65.39
C SER A 260 8.93 64.21 64.23
N ASP A 261 10.25 64.43 64.30
CA ASP A 261 11.22 63.86 63.34
C ASP A 261 11.12 62.33 63.23
N ALA A 262 10.67 61.65 64.30
CA ALA A 262 10.47 60.20 64.31
C ALA A 262 9.23 59.79 63.49
N ASN A 263 8.07 60.38 63.79
CA ASN A 263 6.82 60.08 63.08
C ASN A 263 6.90 60.46 61.60
N ILE A 264 7.53 61.59 61.27
CA ILE A 264 7.75 62.01 59.87
C ILE A 264 8.60 60.99 59.10
N ARG A 265 9.66 60.43 59.72
CA ARG A 265 10.47 59.36 59.10
C ARG A 265 9.68 58.07 58.92
N GLN A 266 8.89 57.67 59.92
CA GLN A 266 8.07 56.46 59.85
C GLN A 266 7.01 56.53 58.75
N ARG A 267 6.32 57.69 58.59
CA ARG A 267 5.38 57.92 57.48
C ARG A 267 6.05 57.74 56.12
N ARG A 268 7.26 58.31 55.93
CA ARG A 268 8.02 58.20 54.67
C ARG A 268 8.44 56.77 54.33
N PHE A 269 8.98 56.02 55.30
CA PHE A 269 9.41 54.64 55.06
C PHE A 269 8.22 53.71 54.73
N ALA A 270 7.08 53.86 55.41
CA ALA A 270 5.88 53.09 55.12
C ALA A 270 5.33 53.36 53.71
N ARG A 271 5.44 54.60 53.21
CA ARG A 271 5.08 54.97 51.84
C ARG A 271 5.98 54.30 50.80
N GLU A 272 7.30 54.34 51.00
CA GLU A 272 8.29 53.75 50.07
C GLU A 272 8.06 52.24 49.89
N GLN A 273 7.86 51.52 50.99
CA GLN A 273 7.50 50.09 50.98
C GLN A 273 6.21 49.82 50.17
N ARG A 274 5.17 50.64 50.36
CA ARG A 274 3.89 50.48 49.65
C ARG A 274 3.99 50.77 48.15
N GLN A 275 4.85 51.70 47.75
CA GLN A 275 5.10 51.98 46.33
C GLN A 275 5.83 50.83 45.64
N ILE A 276 6.78 50.18 46.33
CA ILE A 276 7.48 48.99 45.82
C ILE A 276 6.51 47.81 45.65
N GLN A 277 5.62 47.58 46.62
CA GLN A 277 4.60 46.52 46.56
C GLN A 277 3.68 46.66 45.35
N LEU A 278 3.09 47.85 45.15
CA LEU A 278 2.18 48.12 44.03
C LEU A 278 2.88 47.96 42.66
N ALA A 279 4.18 48.31 42.56
CA ALA A 279 4.95 48.08 41.34
C ALA A 279 5.15 46.58 41.05
N HIS A 280 5.35 45.76 42.08
CA HIS A 280 5.49 44.31 41.94
C HIS A 280 4.18 43.65 41.49
N GLU A 281 3.05 44.02 42.10
CA GLU A 281 1.72 43.52 41.77
C GLU A 281 1.35 43.79 40.30
N LEU A 282 1.68 44.98 39.78
CA LEU A 282 1.45 45.35 38.37
C LEU A 282 2.29 44.50 37.41
N VAL A 283 3.56 44.26 37.71
CA VAL A 283 4.45 43.43 36.88
C VAL A 283 3.98 41.96 36.88
N GLU A 284 3.56 41.43 38.02
CA GLU A 284 3.01 40.07 38.10
C GLU A 284 1.67 39.94 37.36
N ALA A 285 0.79 40.94 37.44
CA ALA A 285 -0.46 40.97 36.68
C ALA A 285 -0.19 40.99 35.16
N GLU A 286 0.77 41.81 34.70
CA GLU A 286 1.15 41.88 33.29
C GLU A 286 1.76 40.54 32.79
N GLN A 287 2.61 39.89 33.59
CA GLN A 287 3.17 38.58 33.27
C GLN A 287 2.09 37.49 33.17
N ARG A 288 1.15 37.45 34.12
CA ARG A 288 0.03 36.49 34.11
C ARG A 288 -0.88 36.72 32.89
N ALA A 289 -1.17 37.98 32.53
CA ALA A 289 -1.93 38.32 31.33
C ALA A 289 -1.22 37.89 30.04
N LYS A 290 0.09 38.12 29.93
CA LYS A 290 0.92 37.66 28.80
C LYS A 290 0.96 36.14 28.68
N ALA A 291 1.08 35.42 29.80
CA ALA A 291 1.07 33.96 29.80
C ALA A 291 -0.27 33.37 29.31
N LEU A 292 -1.39 33.90 29.82
CA LEU A 292 -2.73 33.44 29.41
C LEU A 292 -3.03 33.78 27.93
N ALA A 293 -2.61 34.96 27.46
CA ALA A 293 -2.70 35.32 26.05
C ALA A 293 -1.85 34.40 25.14
N ALA A 294 -0.66 33.99 25.60
CA ALA A 294 0.19 33.05 24.88
C ALA A 294 -0.41 31.63 24.85
N GLU A 295 -1.04 31.16 25.93
CA GLU A 295 -1.76 29.88 25.96
C GLU A 295 -2.92 29.87 24.95
N VAL A 296 -3.75 30.92 24.94
CA VAL A 296 -4.86 31.06 23.99
C VAL A 296 -4.37 31.12 22.54
N ALA A 297 -3.27 31.83 22.28
CA ALA A 297 -2.66 31.89 20.95
C ALA A 297 -2.12 30.52 20.48
N ALA A 298 -1.45 29.78 21.37
CA ALA A 298 -0.95 28.44 21.09
C ALA A 298 -2.09 27.44 20.85
N ALA A 299 -3.14 27.48 21.68
CA ALA A 299 -4.34 26.67 21.50
C ALA A 299 -5.02 26.97 20.15
N THR A 300 -5.16 28.25 19.79
CA THR A 300 -5.75 28.66 18.50
C THR A 300 -4.94 28.14 17.31
N ALA A 301 -3.60 28.21 17.38
CA ALA A 301 -2.72 27.70 16.32
C ALA A 301 -2.80 26.17 16.14
N ALA A 302 -3.12 25.42 17.20
CA ALA A 302 -3.25 23.96 17.16
C ALA A 302 -4.58 23.47 16.56
N ILE A 303 -5.62 24.32 16.49
CA ILE A 303 -6.95 23.92 15.98
C ILE A 303 -6.91 23.55 14.49
N GLU A 304 -6.32 24.40 13.64
CA GLU A 304 -6.39 24.21 12.18
C GLU A 304 -5.70 22.93 11.65
N PRO A 305 -4.50 22.50 12.10
CA PRO A 305 -3.94 21.22 11.65
C PRO A 305 -4.79 20.01 12.09
N LEU A 306 -5.45 20.07 13.25
CA LEU A 306 -6.38 19.02 13.70
C LEU A 306 -7.70 19.06 12.92
N ALA A 307 -8.22 20.24 12.59
CA ALA A 307 -9.39 20.42 11.73
C ALA A 307 -9.12 19.94 10.29
N ALA A 308 -7.89 20.10 9.78
CA ALA A 308 -7.46 19.54 8.50
C ALA A 308 -7.40 18.01 8.53
N ARG A 309 -6.90 17.39 9.61
CA ARG A 309 -6.97 15.94 9.81
C ARG A 309 -8.41 15.44 9.83
N LEU A 310 -9.31 16.11 10.56
CA LEU A 310 -10.72 15.74 10.60
C LEU A 310 -11.35 15.68 9.19
N LYS A 311 -11.13 16.71 8.35
CA LYS A 311 -11.62 16.71 6.96
C LYS A 311 -11.09 15.56 6.11
N VAL A 312 -9.83 15.15 6.31
CA VAL A 312 -9.25 13.99 5.62
C VAL A 312 -9.85 12.68 6.13
N ALA A 313 -10.18 12.59 7.42
CA ALA A 313 -10.89 11.45 8.00
C ALA A 313 -12.36 11.39 7.56
N GLU A 314 -13.04 12.53 7.44
CA GLU A 314 -14.39 12.66 6.87
C GLU A 314 -14.43 12.18 5.42
N ALA A 315 -13.54 12.67 4.55
CA ALA A 315 -13.49 12.25 3.14
C ALA A 315 -13.19 10.74 2.99
N ARG A 316 -12.45 10.13 3.92
CA ARG A 316 -12.26 8.66 3.98
C ARG A 316 -13.52 7.92 4.45
N ALA A 317 -14.24 8.48 5.42
CA ALA A 317 -15.53 7.94 5.87
C ALA A 317 -16.58 7.98 4.74
N GLU A 318 -16.61 9.06 3.96
CA GLU A 318 -17.47 9.19 2.77
C GLU A 318 -17.07 8.23 1.64
N ALA A 319 -15.78 7.94 1.45
CA ALA A 319 -15.31 6.90 0.53
C ALA A 319 -15.65 5.46 1.01
N ALA A 320 -16.14 5.30 2.24
CA ALA A 320 -16.46 4.03 2.89
C ALA A 320 -17.97 3.84 3.16
N VAL A 321 -18.86 4.42 2.33
CA VAL A 321 -20.34 4.39 2.50
C VAL A 321 -20.89 3.01 2.90
N ASP A 322 -20.43 1.94 2.24
CA ASP A 322 -20.89 0.57 2.44
C ASP A 322 -20.53 -0.04 3.81
N ALA A 323 -19.70 0.67 4.61
CA ALA A 323 -19.23 0.26 5.93
C ALA A 323 -19.64 1.24 7.05
N VAL A 324 -20.50 2.22 6.78
CA VAL A 324 -20.99 3.21 7.77
C VAL A 324 -21.77 2.52 8.90
N ASP A 325 -21.12 2.30 10.05
CA ASP A 325 -21.79 1.83 11.26
C ASP A 325 -22.27 2.98 12.16
N ALA A 326 -23.23 2.69 13.05
CA ALA A 326 -23.78 3.70 13.96
C ALA A 326 -22.72 4.30 14.90
N LYS A 327 -21.65 3.56 15.21
CA LYS A 327 -20.55 4.01 16.05
C LYS A 327 -19.68 5.05 15.35
N MET A 328 -19.40 4.88 14.06
CA MET A 328 -18.68 5.85 13.24
C MET A 328 -19.41 7.20 13.18
N ILE A 329 -20.74 7.18 13.00
CA ILE A 329 -21.58 8.39 13.00
C ILE A 329 -21.51 9.10 14.37
N VAL A 330 -21.53 8.36 15.48
CA VAL A 330 -21.42 8.93 16.83
C VAL A 330 -20.03 9.53 17.09
N LEU A 331 -18.96 8.84 16.68
CA LEU A 331 -17.58 9.33 16.83
C LEU A 331 -17.33 10.59 15.99
N LEU A 332 -17.81 10.64 14.74
CA LEU A 332 -17.71 11.82 13.89
C LEU A 332 -18.46 13.02 14.50
N LYS A 333 -19.69 12.82 14.97
CA LYS A 333 -20.46 13.87 15.66
C LYS A 333 -19.76 14.37 16.93
N HIS A 334 -19.09 13.49 17.66
CA HIS A 334 -18.31 13.86 18.84
C HIS A 334 -17.05 14.68 18.46
N ALA A 335 -16.35 14.30 17.40
CA ALA A 335 -15.18 15.04 16.90
C ALA A 335 -15.58 16.43 16.37
N LEU A 336 -16.64 16.54 15.57
CA LEU A 336 -17.20 17.81 15.09
C LEU A 336 -17.65 18.72 16.24
N GLY A 337 -18.45 18.20 17.18
CA GLY A 337 -18.90 18.96 18.35
C GLY A 337 -17.75 19.41 19.26
N SER A 338 -16.66 18.64 19.30
CA SER A 338 -15.43 19.04 19.99
C SER A 338 -14.72 20.17 19.25
N LEU A 339 -14.55 20.07 17.92
CA LEU A 339 -13.95 21.13 17.10
C LEU A 339 -14.69 22.47 17.25
N ASP A 340 -16.03 22.45 17.20
CA ASP A 340 -16.84 23.66 17.35
C ASP A 340 -16.72 24.26 18.76
N ALA A 341 -16.70 23.43 19.81
CA ALA A 341 -16.49 23.90 21.19
C ALA A 341 -15.11 24.56 21.38
N VAL A 342 -14.05 23.99 20.81
CA VAL A 342 -12.68 24.54 20.91
C VAL A 342 -12.51 25.80 20.07
N ARG A 343 -13.22 25.91 18.92
CA ARG A 343 -13.27 27.15 18.13
C ARG A 343 -14.02 28.28 18.84
N GLN A 344 -15.03 27.96 19.67
CA GLN A 344 -15.73 28.94 20.50
C GLN A 344 -14.92 29.36 21.74
N ALA A 345 -14.12 28.44 22.32
CA ALA A 345 -13.34 28.67 23.53
C ALA A 345 -11.93 28.04 23.43
N PRO A 346 -10.99 28.66 22.67
CA PRO A 346 -9.63 28.14 22.50
C PRO A 346 -8.88 28.05 23.84
N SER A 347 -8.52 26.83 24.21
CA SER A 347 -7.82 26.48 25.46
C SER A 347 -7.06 25.17 25.28
N ALA A 348 -5.96 24.97 26.01
CA ALA A 348 -5.13 23.76 25.86
C ALA A 348 -5.93 22.47 26.09
N ARG A 349 -6.70 22.42 27.18
CA ARG A 349 -7.61 21.31 27.50
C ARG A 349 -8.69 21.07 26.43
N GLY A 350 -9.12 22.13 25.75
CA GLY A 350 -10.04 21.99 24.61
C GLY A 350 -9.39 21.22 23.46
N VAL A 351 -8.19 21.64 23.06
CA VAL A 351 -7.40 20.98 22.00
C VAL A 351 -7.16 19.50 22.31
N GLU A 352 -6.80 19.16 23.55
CA GLU A 352 -6.64 17.76 24.01
C GLU A 352 -7.92 16.92 23.81
N VAL A 353 -9.09 17.47 24.18
CA VAL A 353 -10.38 16.77 24.03
C VAL A 353 -10.73 16.56 22.55
N PHE A 354 -10.46 17.55 21.69
CA PHE A 354 -10.68 17.41 20.25
C PHE A 354 -9.71 16.39 19.62
N GLU A 355 -8.42 16.41 19.96
CA GLU A 355 -7.46 15.43 19.44
C GLU A 355 -7.81 14.00 19.88
N LEU A 356 -8.25 13.80 21.13
CA LEU A 356 -8.69 12.49 21.61
C LEU A 356 -9.97 12.01 20.91
N ALA A 357 -10.92 12.91 20.63
CA ALA A 357 -12.11 12.61 19.86
C ALA A 357 -11.78 12.21 18.40
N LEU A 358 -10.88 12.96 17.76
CA LEU A 358 -10.38 12.70 16.41
C LEU A 358 -9.63 11.37 16.33
N GLY A 359 -8.71 11.10 17.28
CA GLY A 359 -7.98 9.83 17.33
C GLY A 359 -8.88 8.61 17.54
N GLY A 360 -9.98 8.76 18.29
CA GLY A 360 -11.02 7.73 18.42
C GLY A 360 -11.76 7.45 17.11
N PHE A 361 -12.06 8.50 16.33
CA PHE A 361 -12.67 8.40 15.01
C PHE A 361 -11.71 7.78 13.96
N GLU A 362 -10.48 8.29 13.86
CA GLU A 362 -9.41 7.76 12.99
C GLU A 362 -9.13 6.26 13.28
N SER A 363 -9.13 5.86 14.56
CA SER A 363 -8.93 4.46 14.96
C SER A 363 -10.08 3.54 14.55
N HIS A 364 -11.33 4.00 14.67
CA HIS A 364 -12.50 3.19 14.27
C HIS A 364 -12.62 3.10 12.75
N LEU A 365 -12.30 4.18 12.01
CA LEU A 365 -12.17 4.15 10.55
C LEU A 365 -11.16 3.09 10.09
N LYS A 366 -9.98 3.02 10.71
CA LYS A 366 -8.99 1.99 10.37
C LYS A 366 -9.53 0.57 10.54
N VAL A 367 -10.29 0.30 11.60
CA VAL A 367 -10.91 -1.03 11.82
C VAL A 367 -11.96 -1.34 10.74
N LEU A 368 -12.72 -0.33 10.28
CA LEU A 368 -13.66 -0.51 9.16
C LEU A 368 -12.92 -0.78 7.84
N ASP A 369 -11.86 -0.05 7.54
CA ASP A 369 -10.99 -0.29 6.38
C ASP A 369 -10.38 -1.70 6.40
N ASP A 370 -9.84 -2.13 7.53
CA ASP A 370 -9.17 -3.42 7.65
C ASP A 370 -10.18 -4.60 7.61
N THR A 371 -11.39 -4.43 8.17
CA THR A 371 -12.47 -5.42 8.00
C THR A 371 -13.09 -5.42 6.59
N ARG A 372 -13.09 -4.28 5.88
CA ARG A 372 -13.46 -4.22 4.46
C ARG A 372 -12.47 -5.01 3.61
N LYS A 373 -11.17 -4.74 3.74
CA LYS A 373 -10.10 -5.49 3.06
C LYS A 373 -10.20 -6.98 3.34
N ALA A 374 -10.43 -7.38 4.59
CA ALA A 374 -10.61 -8.79 4.95
C ALA A 374 -11.80 -9.46 4.23
N LYS A 375 -12.93 -8.76 4.05
CA LYS A 375 -14.07 -9.26 3.24
C LYS A 375 -13.73 -9.35 1.76
N GLU A 376 -13.04 -8.36 1.21
CA GLU A 376 -12.60 -8.32 -0.19
C GLU A 376 -11.59 -9.45 -0.49
N PHE A 377 -10.62 -9.69 0.39
CA PHE A 377 -9.70 -10.83 0.32
C PHE A 377 -10.40 -12.18 0.50
N ALA A 378 -11.37 -12.31 1.42
CA ALA A 378 -12.15 -13.54 1.56
C ALA A 378 -12.97 -13.87 0.30
N LEU A 379 -13.51 -12.84 -0.37
CA LEU A 379 -14.17 -12.99 -1.67
C LEU A 379 -13.18 -13.38 -2.78
N ALA A 380 -11.97 -12.82 -2.77
CA ALA A 380 -10.90 -13.17 -3.71
C ALA A 380 -10.44 -14.63 -3.52
N ARG A 381 -10.11 -15.05 -2.29
CA ARG A 381 -9.75 -16.45 -1.98
C ARG A 381 -10.84 -17.43 -2.39
N LYS A 382 -12.13 -17.11 -2.18
CA LYS A 382 -13.23 -17.97 -2.67
C LYS A 382 -13.23 -18.11 -4.20
N LYS A 383 -12.96 -17.03 -4.95
CA LYS A 383 -12.81 -17.07 -6.42
C LYS A 383 -11.56 -17.86 -6.84
N TRP A 384 -10.46 -17.76 -6.10
CA TRP A 384 -9.23 -18.53 -6.34
C TRP A 384 -9.46 -20.04 -6.10
N GLN A 385 -10.13 -20.40 -5.00
CA GLN A 385 -10.54 -21.79 -4.70
C GLN A 385 -11.43 -22.37 -5.80
N GLN A 386 -12.40 -21.59 -6.31
CA GLN A 386 -13.24 -22.02 -7.44
C GLN A 386 -12.41 -22.25 -8.72
N ARG A 387 -11.52 -21.31 -9.08
CA ARG A 387 -10.64 -21.46 -10.26
C ARG A 387 -9.69 -22.65 -10.14
N VAL A 388 -9.11 -22.89 -8.97
CA VAL A 388 -8.22 -24.04 -8.74
C VAL A 388 -9.00 -25.35 -8.83
N ALA A 389 -10.20 -25.45 -8.27
CA ALA A 389 -11.04 -26.64 -8.41
C ALA A 389 -11.41 -26.92 -9.88
N GLU A 390 -11.91 -25.91 -10.60
CA GLU A 390 -12.30 -26.00 -12.02
C GLU A 390 -11.12 -26.39 -12.93
N GLN A 391 -9.93 -25.82 -12.69
CA GLN A 391 -8.73 -26.19 -13.43
C GLN A 391 -8.22 -27.60 -13.06
N CYS A 392 -8.34 -28.03 -11.80
CA CYS A 392 -7.94 -29.38 -11.39
C CYS A 392 -8.87 -30.47 -11.93
N GLU A 393 -10.18 -30.20 -12.01
CA GLU A 393 -11.18 -31.10 -12.62
C GLU A 393 -10.88 -31.29 -14.11
N THR A 394 -10.84 -30.21 -14.88
CA THR A 394 -10.51 -30.23 -16.32
C THR A 394 -9.13 -30.82 -16.63
N SER A 395 -8.12 -30.57 -15.79
CA SER A 395 -6.79 -31.16 -15.94
C SER A 395 -6.77 -32.66 -15.58
N THR A 396 -7.59 -33.11 -14.63
CA THR A 396 -7.71 -34.54 -14.28
C THR A 396 -8.34 -35.32 -15.42
N ASP A 397 -9.39 -34.79 -16.04
CA ASP A 397 -10.00 -35.38 -17.23
C ASP A 397 -9.00 -35.45 -18.40
N HIS A 398 -8.21 -34.39 -18.61
CA HIS A 398 -7.19 -34.40 -19.65
C HIS A 398 -6.11 -35.47 -19.39
N VAL A 399 -5.59 -35.57 -18.17
CA VAL A 399 -4.62 -36.62 -17.77
C VAL A 399 -5.21 -38.02 -17.92
N ALA A 400 -6.51 -38.22 -17.64
CA ALA A 400 -7.18 -39.49 -17.85
C ALA A 400 -7.28 -39.86 -19.35
N VAL A 401 -7.56 -38.89 -20.22
CA VAL A 401 -7.53 -39.08 -21.69
C VAL A 401 -6.12 -39.40 -22.18
N ILE A 402 -5.10 -38.70 -21.69
CA ILE A 402 -3.67 -38.95 -22.02
C ILE A 402 -3.25 -40.35 -21.57
N GLU A 403 -3.62 -40.78 -20.35
CA GLU A 403 -3.32 -42.11 -19.84
C GLU A 403 -4.02 -43.22 -20.65
N ALA A 404 -5.29 -43.04 -21.02
CA ALA A 404 -6.01 -43.99 -21.86
C ALA A 404 -5.41 -44.11 -23.27
N LYS A 405 -5.14 -42.96 -23.92
CA LYS A 405 -4.42 -42.83 -25.22
C LYS A 405 -3.08 -43.59 -25.20
N PHE A 406 -2.35 -43.50 -24.10
CA PHE A 406 -1.09 -44.21 -23.89
C PHE A 406 -1.30 -45.71 -23.62
N ALA A 407 -2.21 -46.08 -22.71
CA ALA A 407 -2.46 -47.46 -22.29
C ALA A 407 -2.91 -48.36 -23.45
N ASP A 408 -3.90 -47.93 -24.24
CA ASP A 408 -4.42 -48.70 -25.39
C ASP A 408 -3.33 -49.01 -26.41
N ARG A 409 -2.48 -48.02 -26.71
CA ARG A 409 -1.40 -48.13 -27.69
C ARG A 409 -0.21 -48.95 -27.19
N VAL A 410 0.07 -48.89 -25.89
CA VAL A 410 1.12 -49.69 -25.24
C VAL A 410 0.68 -51.16 -25.12
N ALA A 411 -0.55 -51.42 -24.69
CA ALA A 411 -1.06 -52.78 -24.46
C ALA A 411 -1.08 -53.65 -25.74
N GLY A 412 -1.30 -53.05 -26.91
CA GLY A 412 -1.29 -53.74 -28.21
C GLY A 412 0.08 -53.94 -28.86
N SER A 413 1.19 -53.53 -28.22
CA SER A 413 2.52 -53.51 -28.85
C SER A 413 3.40 -54.71 -28.47
N ALA A 414 4.02 -55.33 -29.48
CA ALA A 414 4.98 -56.42 -29.30
C ALA A 414 6.39 -55.96 -28.90
N PHE A 415 6.67 -54.65 -28.94
CA PHE A 415 8.05 -54.11 -28.90
C PHE A 415 8.40 -53.41 -27.57
N LEU A 416 7.65 -53.69 -26.49
CA LEU A 416 7.74 -52.95 -25.22
C LEU A 416 9.09 -53.07 -24.49
N GLU A 417 9.80 -54.18 -24.67
CA GLU A 417 11.13 -54.40 -24.08
C GLU A 417 12.27 -53.77 -24.90
N HIS A 418 11.97 -53.16 -26.05
CA HIS A 418 13.00 -52.66 -26.96
C HIS A 418 13.77 -51.46 -26.34
N PRO A 419 15.12 -51.46 -26.31
CA PRO A 419 15.91 -50.44 -25.63
C PRO A 419 15.61 -49.00 -26.07
N ALA A 420 15.27 -48.81 -27.34
CA ALA A 420 14.93 -47.49 -27.90
C ALA A 420 13.59 -46.91 -27.42
N LEU A 421 12.77 -47.70 -26.69
CA LEU A 421 11.41 -47.35 -26.25
C LEU A 421 11.23 -47.43 -24.73
N VAL A 422 11.93 -48.35 -24.03
CA VAL A 422 11.82 -48.52 -22.56
C VAL A 422 12.06 -47.20 -21.80
N ALA A 423 13.01 -46.37 -22.25
CA ALA A 423 13.28 -45.07 -21.65
C ALA A 423 12.12 -44.06 -21.84
N ASP A 424 11.49 -44.06 -23.02
CA ASP A 424 10.38 -43.15 -23.35
C ASP A 424 9.08 -43.57 -22.65
N ILE A 425 8.80 -44.88 -22.57
CA ILE A 425 7.70 -45.42 -21.75
C ILE A 425 7.89 -45.08 -20.27
N ARG A 426 9.13 -45.09 -19.76
CA ARG A 426 9.43 -44.67 -18.37
C ARG A 426 9.19 -43.17 -18.18
N ALA A 427 9.63 -42.34 -19.12
CA ALA A 427 9.43 -40.89 -19.07
C ALA A 427 7.93 -40.52 -19.12
N ALA A 428 7.17 -41.07 -20.07
CA ALA A 428 5.72 -40.87 -20.18
C ALA A 428 4.98 -41.28 -18.89
N LYS A 429 5.30 -42.45 -18.31
CA LYS A 429 4.70 -42.88 -17.04
C LYS A 429 5.07 -41.98 -15.86
N ALA A 430 6.28 -41.43 -15.83
CA ALA A 430 6.70 -40.48 -14.79
C ALA A 430 5.97 -39.13 -14.93
N ALA A 431 5.81 -38.62 -16.15
CA ALA A 431 5.10 -37.37 -16.41
C ALA A 431 3.59 -37.49 -16.12
N ILE A 432 2.94 -38.58 -16.55
CA ILE A 432 1.54 -38.89 -16.16
C ILE A 432 1.39 -38.92 -14.63
N ALA A 433 2.34 -39.55 -13.91
CA ALA A 433 2.30 -39.62 -12.45
C ALA A 433 2.51 -38.25 -11.77
N ALA A 434 3.37 -37.39 -12.33
CA ALA A 434 3.55 -36.02 -11.85
C ALA A 434 2.28 -35.18 -12.06
N ALA A 435 1.72 -35.19 -13.27
CA ALA A 435 0.48 -34.50 -13.61
C ALA A 435 -0.71 -34.97 -12.73
N ARG A 436 -0.83 -36.28 -12.49
CA ARG A 436 -1.80 -36.81 -11.51
C ARG A 436 -1.56 -36.30 -10.10
N SER A 437 -0.31 -36.30 -9.64
CA SER A 437 0.02 -35.90 -8.27
C SER A 437 -0.35 -34.45 -7.98
N ILE A 438 -0.20 -33.55 -8.96
CA ILE A 438 -0.59 -32.15 -8.81
C ILE A 438 -2.11 -31.96 -8.88
N THR A 439 -2.86 -32.72 -9.71
CA THR A 439 -4.33 -32.62 -9.70
C THR A 439 -4.99 -33.25 -8.46
N THR A 440 -4.45 -34.34 -7.92
CA THR A 440 -5.00 -34.98 -6.71
C THR A 440 -4.67 -34.25 -5.42
N HIS A 441 -3.66 -33.37 -5.44
CA HIS A 441 -3.19 -32.61 -4.28
C HIS A 441 -3.09 -31.10 -4.61
N PRO A 442 -4.23 -30.42 -4.80
CA PRO A 442 -4.26 -28.99 -5.09
C PRO A 442 -3.68 -28.15 -3.93
N ILE A 443 -3.18 -26.96 -4.27
CA ILE A 443 -2.64 -26.01 -3.29
C ILE A 443 -3.69 -25.60 -2.25
N SER A 444 -3.28 -25.53 -0.98
CA SER A 444 -4.13 -25.01 0.08
C SER A 444 -4.19 -23.48 0.00
N ILE A 445 -5.40 -22.92 -0.11
CA ILE A 445 -5.62 -21.47 -0.19
C ILE A 445 -6.09 -21.00 1.19
N ASP A 446 -5.13 -20.96 2.10
CA ASP A 446 -5.26 -20.52 3.49
C ASP A 446 -5.11 -18.99 3.63
N ASP A 447 -5.03 -18.49 4.87
CA ASP A 447 -4.95 -17.05 5.13
C ASP A 447 -3.69 -16.35 4.56
N GLU A 448 -2.59 -17.08 4.39
CA GLU A 448 -1.32 -16.55 3.89
C GLU A 448 -1.19 -16.59 2.36
N ALA A 449 -2.08 -17.27 1.64
CA ALA A 449 -1.97 -17.47 0.19
C ALA A 449 -2.22 -16.18 -0.62
N THR A 450 -1.32 -15.87 -1.56
CA THR A 450 -1.41 -14.72 -2.47
C THR A 450 -1.98 -15.09 -3.85
N GLU A 451 -2.34 -14.08 -4.67
CA GLU A 451 -2.75 -14.35 -6.05
C GLU A 451 -1.60 -14.93 -6.89
N ASP A 452 -0.36 -14.54 -6.62
CA ASP A 452 0.81 -15.01 -7.37
C ASP A 452 1.15 -16.48 -7.04
N ASP A 453 0.90 -16.94 -5.81
CA ASP A 453 1.00 -18.37 -5.44
C ASP A 453 -0.05 -19.21 -6.21
N VAL A 454 -1.29 -18.71 -6.27
CA VAL A 454 -2.37 -19.35 -7.03
C VAL A 454 -2.05 -19.38 -8.52
N ARG A 455 -1.49 -18.29 -9.08
CA ARG A 455 -1.08 -18.23 -10.49
C ARG A 455 0.08 -19.20 -10.77
N ALA A 456 1.11 -19.22 -9.94
CA ALA A 456 2.23 -20.13 -10.06
C ALA A 456 1.82 -21.61 -9.96
N TYR A 457 0.84 -21.93 -9.10
CA TYR A 457 0.23 -23.26 -9.06
C TYR A 457 -0.50 -23.60 -10.37
N LEU A 458 -1.34 -22.70 -10.89
CA LEU A 458 -2.10 -22.92 -12.12
C LEU A 458 -1.22 -23.04 -13.36
N ASP A 459 -0.15 -22.23 -13.44
CA ASP A 459 0.86 -22.33 -14.50
C ASP A 459 1.61 -23.66 -14.40
N LYS A 460 2.08 -24.07 -13.21
CA LYS A 460 2.73 -25.37 -13.04
C LYS A 460 1.80 -26.56 -13.34
N LEU A 461 0.53 -26.47 -12.95
CA LEU A 461 -0.49 -27.48 -13.24
C LEU A 461 -0.66 -27.69 -14.76
N ARG A 462 -0.70 -26.61 -15.54
CA ARG A 462 -0.70 -26.70 -17.00
C ARG A 462 0.62 -27.29 -17.52
N ASP A 463 1.75 -26.78 -17.07
CA ASP A 463 3.07 -27.18 -17.57
C ASP A 463 3.37 -28.68 -17.29
N ASP A 464 2.99 -29.21 -16.10
CA ASP A 464 3.10 -30.65 -15.76
C ASP A 464 2.20 -31.53 -16.66
N VAL A 465 1.02 -31.03 -17.08
CA VAL A 465 0.07 -31.73 -17.97
C VAL A 465 0.53 -31.69 -19.43
N ASP A 466 1.03 -30.54 -19.89
CA ASP A 466 1.61 -30.36 -21.23
C ASP A 466 2.88 -31.22 -21.40
N GLU A 467 3.70 -31.37 -20.36
CA GLU A 467 4.82 -32.34 -20.36
C GLU A 467 4.29 -33.79 -20.46
N ALA A 468 3.20 -34.13 -19.77
CA ALA A 468 2.63 -35.48 -19.83
C ALA A 468 2.16 -35.87 -21.25
N ASP A 469 1.42 -35.02 -21.96
CA ASP A 469 1.01 -35.32 -23.35
C ASP A 469 2.22 -35.32 -24.30
N CYS A 470 3.16 -34.39 -24.15
CA CYS A 470 4.39 -34.35 -24.96
C CYS A 470 5.23 -35.63 -24.80
N MET A 471 5.39 -36.15 -23.58
CA MET A 471 6.15 -37.38 -23.32
C MET A 471 5.40 -38.63 -23.79
N VAL A 472 4.06 -38.64 -23.70
CA VAL A 472 3.22 -39.69 -24.29
C VAL A 472 3.36 -39.71 -25.81
N ASP A 473 3.17 -38.59 -26.51
CA ASP A 473 3.25 -38.58 -27.97
C ASP A 473 4.68 -38.82 -28.48
N ALA A 474 5.72 -38.42 -27.75
CA ALA A 474 7.09 -38.82 -28.04
C ALA A 474 7.27 -40.35 -27.97
N ALA A 475 6.73 -41.01 -26.92
CA ALA A 475 6.78 -42.46 -26.77
C ALA A 475 5.91 -43.20 -27.82
N LEU A 476 4.74 -42.67 -28.17
CA LEU A 476 3.88 -43.24 -29.20
C LEU A 476 4.48 -43.11 -30.61
N ALA A 477 5.12 -41.98 -30.92
CA ALA A 477 5.88 -41.81 -32.16
C ALA A 477 7.09 -42.77 -32.22
N ARG A 478 7.76 -43.01 -31.09
CA ARG A 478 8.86 -43.99 -30.96
C ARG A 478 8.37 -45.41 -31.24
N LEU A 479 7.21 -45.77 -30.70
CA LEU A 479 6.55 -47.07 -30.88
C LEU A 479 6.12 -47.30 -32.35
N ALA A 480 5.55 -46.28 -32.99
CA ALA A 480 5.20 -46.33 -34.42
C ALA A 480 6.44 -46.48 -35.31
N MET A 481 7.52 -45.74 -35.01
CA MET A 481 8.80 -45.85 -35.71
C MET A 481 9.44 -47.24 -35.57
N LEU A 482 9.30 -47.91 -34.42
CA LEU A 482 9.77 -49.30 -34.25
C LEU A 482 8.95 -50.31 -35.04
N ALA A 483 7.63 -50.11 -35.19
CA ALA A 483 6.83 -50.94 -36.09
C ALA A 483 7.27 -50.76 -37.56
N GLU A 484 7.57 -49.52 -37.97
CA GLU A 484 8.14 -49.23 -39.30
C GLU A 484 9.54 -49.84 -39.52
N TYR A 485 10.37 -49.92 -38.46
CA TYR A 485 11.68 -50.57 -38.46
C TYR A 485 11.56 -52.10 -38.57
N HIS A 486 10.73 -52.77 -37.78
CA HIS A 486 10.63 -54.23 -37.84
C HIS A 486 9.98 -54.73 -39.15
N GLU A 487 9.14 -53.91 -39.78
CA GLU A 487 8.66 -54.19 -41.14
C GLU A 487 9.75 -53.97 -42.20
N LEU A 488 10.59 -52.93 -42.06
CA LEU A 488 11.79 -52.73 -42.87
C LEU A 488 12.76 -53.92 -42.73
N GLN A 489 12.99 -54.41 -41.51
CA GLN A 489 13.92 -55.49 -41.19
C GLN A 489 13.60 -56.78 -41.97
N LYS A 490 12.31 -57.16 -42.06
CA LYS A 490 11.86 -58.29 -42.92
C LYS A 490 12.15 -58.07 -44.40
N GLN A 491 11.99 -56.84 -44.87
CA GLN A 491 12.24 -56.47 -46.27
C GLN A 491 13.74 -56.41 -46.59
N VAL A 492 14.60 -56.21 -45.59
CA VAL A 492 16.06 -56.26 -45.70
C VAL A 492 16.59 -57.71 -45.69
N THR A 493 15.97 -58.64 -44.96
CA THR A 493 16.42 -60.05 -44.92
C THR A 493 16.33 -60.79 -46.27
N ASP A 494 15.55 -60.27 -47.22
CA ASP A 494 15.44 -60.77 -48.61
C ASP A 494 16.25 -59.91 -49.63
N ALA A 495 17.13 -59.02 -49.14
CA ALA A 495 17.76 -57.95 -49.94
C ALA A 495 19.31 -57.92 -49.89
N ASP A 496 19.91 -56.96 -50.61
CA ASP A 496 21.37 -56.86 -50.79
C ASP A 496 22.08 -56.32 -49.54
N GLY A 497 23.33 -56.77 -49.32
CA GLY A 497 24.07 -56.56 -48.08
C GLY A 497 24.33 -55.11 -47.64
N ARG A 498 24.16 -54.11 -48.52
CA ARG A 498 24.18 -52.69 -48.11
C ARG A 498 22.94 -52.29 -47.32
N ALA A 499 21.77 -52.83 -47.65
CA ALA A 499 20.56 -52.55 -46.90
C ALA A 499 20.68 -53.10 -45.46
N ASP A 500 21.32 -54.26 -45.31
CA ASP A 500 21.70 -54.84 -44.02
C ASP A 500 22.76 -53.99 -43.30
N ALA A 501 23.84 -53.56 -43.97
CA ALA A 501 24.85 -52.68 -43.35
C ALA A 501 24.25 -51.34 -42.86
N LEU A 502 23.28 -50.76 -43.59
CA LEU A 502 22.56 -49.57 -43.13
C LEU A 502 21.57 -49.86 -42.00
N LEU A 503 20.98 -51.07 -41.95
CA LEU A 503 20.14 -51.52 -40.83
C LEU A 503 20.97 -51.74 -39.56
N GLN A 504 22.13 -52.36 -39.65
CA GLN A 504 23.08 -52.50 -38.54
C GLN A 504 23.59 -51.13 -38.04
N ALA A 505 23.81 -50.17 -38.94
CA ALA A 505 24.12 -48.79 -38.57
C ALA A 505 22.94 -48.12 -37.83
N LEU A 506 21.69 -48.40 -38.23
CA LEU A 506 20.50 -47.93 -37.54
C LEU A 506 20.35 -48.56 -36.14
N ASP A 507 20.69 -49.85 -35.98
CA ASP A 507 20.70 -50.55 -34.68
C ASP A 507 21.73 -49.99 -33.70
N SER A 508 22.83 -49.40 -34.20
CA SER A 508 23.78 -48.68 -33.37
C SER A 508 23.28 -47.29 -32.92
N ALA A 509 22.26 -46.75 -33.59
CA ALA A 509 21.84 -45.35 -33.50
C ALA A 509 20.59 -45.11 -32.63
N TRP A 510 20.15 -46.07 -31.81
CA TRP A 510 18.93 -45.98 -30.98
C TRP A 510 18.89 -44.84 -29.94
N GLY A 511 19.97 -44.07 -29.76
CA GLY A 511 19.98 -42.82 -29.00
C GLY A 511 19.49 -41.59 -29.77
N ASP A 512 19.42 -41.64 -31.10
CA ASP A 512 19.00 -40.53 -31.95
C ASP A 512 17.51 -40.16 -31.75
N SER A 513 17.16 -38.92 -32.13
CA SER A 513 15.77 -38.45 -32.16
C SER A 513 14.88 -39.31 -33.08
N THR A 514 13.58 -39.38 -32.79
CA THR A 514 12.64 -40.19 -33.59
C THR A 514 12.52 -39.68 -35.02
N ALA A 515 12.67 -38.37 -35.25
CA ALA A 515 12.68 -37.78 -36.60
C ALA A 515 13.88 -38.28 -37.43
N THR A 516 15.09 -38.22 -36.87
CA THR A 516 16.32 -38.67 -37.54
C THR A 516 16.36 -40.18 -37.76
N LEU A 517 15.74 -40.98 -36.88
CA LEU A 517 15.55 -42.43 -37.12
C LEU A 517 14.58 -42.69 -38.28
N LEU A 518 13.45 -41.96 -38.35
CA LEU A 518 12.52 -42.05 -39.49
C LEU A 518 13.16 -41.63 -40.81
N GLU A 519 14.06 -40.65 -40.83
CA GLU A 519 14.83 -40.28 -42.02
C GLU A 519 15.78 -41.41 -42.46
N LYS A 520 16.49 -42.05 -41.52
CA LYS A 520 17.31 -43.24 -41.81
C LYS A 520 16.46 -44.40 -42.36
N ILE A 521 15.29 -44.68 -41.79
CA ILE A 521 14.33 -45.69 -42.30
C ILE A 521 13.89 -45.35 -43.74
N ARG A 522 13.53 -44.09 -44.03
CA ARG A 522 13.19 -43.65 -45.39
C ARG A 522 14.35 -43.82 -46.37
N HIS A 523 15.58 -43.53 -45.94
CA HIS A 523 16.78 -43.74 -46.77
C HIS A 523 16.99 -45.22 -47.11
N ILE A 524 16.86 -46.14 -46.14
CA ILE A 524 16.97 -47.58 -46.40
C ILE A 524 15.85 -48.05 -47.36
N ARG A 525 14.60 -47.57 -47.21
CA ARG A 525 13.53 -47.86 -48.20
C ARG A 525 13.84 -47.33 -49.60
N SER A 526 14.50 -46.18 -49.73
CA SER A 526 14.98 -45.68 -51.03
C SER A 526 16.05 -46.59 -51.65
N VAL A 527 16.99 -47.10 -50.84
CA VAL A 527 18.01 -48.06 -51.31
C VAL A 527 17.35 -49.37 -51.74
N LEU A 528 16.48 -49.95 -50.92
CA LEU A 528 15.72 -51.17 -51.25
C LEU A 528 14.91 -51.03 -52.55
N LYS A 529 14.21 -49.90 -52.73
CA LYS A 529 13.42 -49.62 -53.95
C LYS A 529 14.30 -49.56 -55.20
N ARG A 530 15.49 -48.95 -55.11
CA ARG A 530 16.45 -48.86 -56.23
C ARG A 530 17.08 -50.22 -56.54
N ALA A 531 17.47 -50.99 -55.52
CA ALA A 531 17.94 -52.36 -55.68
C ALA A 531 16.89 -53.26 -56.36
N ALA A 532 15.62 -53.19 -55.92
CA ALA A 532 14.52 -53.91 -56.55
C ALA A 532 14.31 -53.51 -58.02
N ARG A 533 14.39 -52.21 -58.35
CA ARG A 533 14.33 -51.73 -59.75
C ARG A 533 15.50 -52.27 -60.58
N LEU A 534 16.73 -52.22 -60.06
CA LEU A 534 17.91 -52.74 -60.77
C LEU A 534 17.83 -54.25 -61.04
N ARG A 535 17.31 -55.04 -60.09
CA ARG A 535 17.04 -56.48 -60.29
C ARG A 535 16.00 -56.72 -61.39
N ALA A 536 14.92 -55.92 -61.41
CA ALA A 536 13.89 -56.00 -62.44
C ALA A 536 14.43 -55.64 -63.84
N LEU A 537 15.22 -54.57 -63.95
CA LEU A 537 15.92 -54.19 -65.19
C LEU A 537 16.89 -55.30 -65.66
N SER A 538 17.67 -55.86 -64.74
CA SER A 538 18.60 -56.96 -65.03
C SER A 538 17.88 -58.21 -65.54
N ALA A 539 16.69 -58.52 -65.01
CA ALA A 539 15.86 -59.62 -65.48
C ALA A 539 15.23 -59.34 -66.86
N ALA A 540 14.74 -58.10 -67.08
CA ALA A 540 14.18 -57.67 -68.36
C ALA A 540 15.24 -57.68 -69.47
N PHE A 541 16.47 -57.23 -69.17
CA PHE A 541 17.59 -57.30 -70.11
C PHE A 541 17.91 -58.75 -70.50
N ARG A 542 18.04 -59.67 -69.53
CA ARG A 542 18.28 -61.10 -69.81
C ARG A 542 17.20 -61.68 -70.72
N ALA A 543 15.93 -61.53 -70.34
CA ALA A 543 14.79 -62.03 -71.12
C ALA A 543 14.69 -61.43 -72.54
N ALA A 544 15.18 -60.21 -72.77
CA ALA A 544 15.31 -59.65 -74.12
C ALA A 544 16.50 -60.26 -74.89
N ASN A 545 17.60 -60.54 -74.18
CA ASN A 545 18.92 -60.90 -74.69
C ASN A 545 19.15 -62.42 -74.87
N ASP A 546 18.26 -63.29 -74.39
CA ASP A 546 18.45 -64.76 -74.44
C ASP A 546 18.71 -65.30 -75.87
N ASP A 547 18.11 -64.73 -76.91
CA ASP A 547 18.36 -65.08 -78.33
C ASP A 547 19.33 -64.12 -79.06
N SER A 548 20.02 -63.23 -78.33
CA SER A 548 20.70 -62.04 -78.89
C SER A 548 21.75 -62.35 -79.96
N GLU A 549 22.56 -63.41 -79.77
CA GLU A 549 23.64 -63.75 -80.69
C GLU A 549 23.10 -64.15 -82.07
N GLU A 550 22.04 -64.95 -82.14
CA GLU A 550 21.40 -65.31 -83.41
C GLU A 550 20.73 -64.11 -84.10
N LEU A 551 20.13 -63.22 -83.33
CA LEU A 551 19.45 -62.03 -83.85
C LEU A 551 20.47 -61.02 -84.41
N CYS A 552 21.55 -60.75 -83.67
CA CYS A 552 22.62 -59.85 -84.11
C CYS A 552 23.42 -60.41 -85.30
N ALA A 553 23.52 -61.74 -85.43
CA ALA A 553 24.08 -62.39 -86.62
C ALA A 553 23.19 -62.25 -87.87
N SER A 554 21.92 -61.86 -87.71
CA SER A 554 20.95 -61.66 -88.80
C SER A 554 20.74 -60.19 -89.15
N ASP A 555 20.76 -59.30 -88.15
CA ASP A 555 20.71 -57.85 -88.34
C ASP A 555 21.81 -57.17 -87.50
N PRO A 556 22.88 -56.65 -88.14
CA PRO A 556 23.98 -56.01 -87.43
C PRO A 556 23.60 -54.68 -86.78
N SER A 557 22.42 -54.11 -87.07
CA SER A 557 21.93 -52.90 -86.39
C SER A 557 21.48 -53.15 -84.95
N LEU A 558 21.19 -54.41 -84.57
CA LEU A 558 20.82 -54.77 -83.20
C LEU A 558 22.03 -54.82 -82.25
N ALA A 559 23.21 -55.18 -82.75
CA ALA A 559 24.43 -55.33 -81.97
C ALA A 559 24.83 -54.07 -81.14
N PRO A 560 24.83 -52.83 -81.68
CA PRO A 560 25.13 -51.64 -80.88
C PRO A 560 24.08 -51.36 -79.79
N LEU A 561 22.80 -51.69 -80.01
CA LEU A 561 21.76 -51.53 -78.99
C LEU A 561 21.91 -52.55 -77.86
N ALA A 562 22.20 -53.82 -78.20
CA ALA A 562 22.52 -54.86 -77.23
C ALA A 562 23.75 -54.50 -76.39
N ALA A 563 24.81 -54.01 -77.04
CA ALA A 563 26.03 -53.57 -76.36
C ALA A 563 25.80 -52.35 -75.45
N ALA A 564 25.04 -51.35 -75.89
CA ALA A 564 24.71 -50.17 -75.08
C ALA A 564 23.87 -50.54 -73.84
N ALA A 565 22.82 -51.35 -74.02
CA ALA A 565 22.00 -51.83 -72.91
C ALA A 565 22.83 -52.70 -71.93
N LYS A 566 23.69 -53.59 -72.46
CA LYS A 566 24.59 -54.41 -71.64
C LYS A 566 25.56 -53.56 -70.81
N VAL A 567 26.24 -52.59 -71.44
CA VAL A 567 27.18 -51.70 -70.74
C VAL A 567 26.47 -50.88 -69.66
N LEU A 568 25.25 -50.39 -69.92
CA LEU A 568 24.47 -49.69 -68.90
C LEU A 568 24.12 -50.61 -67.71
N VAL A 569 23.62 -51.83 -67.97
CA VAL A 569 23.32 -52.82 -66.92
C VAL A 569 24.56 -53.23 -66.13
N GLU A 570 25.71 -53.44 -66.79
CA GLU A 570 26.96 -53.87 -66.14
C GLU A 570 27.71 -52.71 -65.45
N SER A 571 27.45 -51.46 -65.83
CA SER A 571 27.99 -50.26 -65.15
C SER A 571 27.13 -49.76 -63.98
N LEU A 572 25.87 -50.21 -63.88
CA LEU A 572 24.97 -49.90 -62.77
C LEU A 572 25.29 -50.78 -61.55
N ASP A 573 26.25 -50.32 -60.74
CA ASP A 573 26.36 -50.79 -59.37
C ASP A 573 25.08 -50.41 -58.59
N ALA A 574 24.55 -51.35 -57.82
CA ALA A 574 23.47 -51.11 -56.86
C ALA A 574 23.86 -49.99 -55.86
N ASP A 575 25.16 -49.79 -55.64
CA ASP A 575 25.69 -48.82 -54.70
C ASP A 575 25.78 -47.38 -55.20
N SER A 576 25.78 -47.14 -56.52
CA SER A 576 25.91 -45.79 -57.11
C SER A 576 24.80 -45.42 -58.10
N ALA A 577 23.77 -46.26 -58.26
CA ALA A 577 22.67 -46.01 -59.16
C ALA A 577 21.70 -44.92 -58.65
N ASP A 578 21.75 -43.74 -59.25
CA ASP A 578 20.70 -42.71 -59.11
C ASP A 578 19.50 -43.00 -60.03
N ASP A 579 18.31 -42.48 -59.67
CA ASP A 579 17.07 -42.75 -60.42
C ASP A 579 17.11 -42.31 -61.89
N ALA A 580 17.96 -41.32 -62.23
CA ALA A 580 18.23 -40.93 -63.62
C ALA A 580 18.97 -42.02 -64.40
N ALA A 581 20.00 -42.63 -63.80
CA ALA A 581 20.78 -43.70 -64.43
C ALA A 581 19.97 -45.00 -64.56
N LEU A 582 19.14 -45.32 -63.55
CA LEU A 582 18.18 -46.42 -63.62
C LEU A 582 17.16 -46.22 -64.77
N THR A 583 16.74 -44.98 -65.02
CA THR A 583 15.78 -44.66 -66.08
C THR A 583 16.41 -44.70 -67.47
N ALA A 584 17.64 -44.17 -67.65
CA ALA A 584 18.38 -44.30 -68.91
C ALA A 584 18.66 -45.76 -69.29
N CYS A 585 18.82 -46.64 -68.30
CA CYS A 585 18.93 -48.08 -68.53
C CYS A 585 17.58 -48.73 -68.90
N ASP A 586 16.47 -48.31 -68.29
CA ASP A 586 15.09 -48.69 -68.63
C ASP A 586 14.79 -48.39 -70.11
N ASP A 587 15.13 -47.19 -70.55
CA ASP A 587 14.98 -46.72 -71.94
C ASP A 587 15.84 -47.55 -72.91
N ALA A 588 17.11 -47.82 -72.56
CA ALA A 588 18.02 -48.60 -73.40
C ALA A 588 17.60 -50.07 -73.53
N ILE A 589 17.18 -50.70 -72.43
CA ILE A 589 16.63 -52.07 -72.45
C ILE A 589 15.34 -52.11 -73.28
N THR A 590 14.47 -51.11 -73.15
CA THR A 590 13.21 -51.02 -73.91
C THR A 590 13.47 -50.83 -75.41
N ALA A 591 14.43 -49.98 -75.79
CA ALA A 591 14.84 -49.81 -77.19
C ALA A 591 15.42 -51.09 -77.79
N PHE A 592 16.29 -51.80 -77.05
CA PHE A 592 16.81 -53.10 -77.47
C PHE A 592 15.71 -54.16 -77.58
N ALA A 593 14.86 -54.30 -76.57
CA ALA A 593 13.79 -55.30 -76.55
C ALA A 593 12.73 -55.08 -77.65
N THR A 594 12.39 -53.83 -77.97
CA THR A 594 11.46 -53.52 -79.07
C THR A 594 12.08 -53.80 -80.45
N ALA A 595 13.35 -53.42 -80.68
CA ALA A 595 14.07 -53.78 -81.90
C ALA A 595 14.21 -55.31 -82.08
N ALA A 596 14.64 -56.02 -81.03
CA ALA A 596 14.75 -57.47 -81.03
C ALA A 596 13.39 -58.16 -81.27
N LYS A 597 12.28 -57.61 -80.74
CA LYS A 597 10.92 -58.11 -81.00
C LYS A 597 10.49 -57.91 -82.46
N ALA A 598 10.85 -56.78 -83.08
CA ALA A 598 10.57 -56.54 -84.49
C ALA A 598 11.34 -57.53 -85.40
N ILE A 599 12.61 -57.79 -85.11
CA ILE A 599 13.43 -58.76 -85.86
C ILE A 599 12.93 -60.21 -85.65
N ARG A 600 12.48 -60.57 -84.44
CA ARG A 600 11.81 -61.85 -84.17
C ARG A 600 10.53 -62.00 -85.01
N ALA A 601 9.75 -60.92 -85.19
CA ALA A 601 8.54 -60.94 -86.01
C ALA A 601 8.85 -61.13 -87.52
N THR A 602 9.79 -60.37 -88.09
CA THR A 602 10.16 -60.51 -89.51
C THR A 602 10.78 -61.87 -89.81
N ARG A 603 11.59 -62.44 -88.89
CA ARG A 603 12.05 -63.84 -88.95
C ARG A 603 10.89 -64.83 -88.99
N ALA A 604 9.86 -64.65 -88.15
CA ALA A 604 8.70 -65.54 -88.11
C ALA A 604 7.85 -65.45 -89.40
N GLU A 605 7.66 -64.26 -89.97
CA GLU A 605 7.00 -64.06 -91.26
C GLU A 605 7.78 -64.69 -92.41
N ALA A 606 9.12 -64.52 -92.45
CA ALA A 606 9.98 -65.13 -93.44
C ALA A 606 9.95 -66.68 -93.37
N ALA A 607 10.03 -67.25 -92.16
CA ALA A 607 9.95 -68.68 -91.94
C ALA A 607 8.56 -69.26 -92.31
N ALA A 608 7.48 -68.52 -92.04
CA ALA A 608 6.13 -68.90 -92.47
C ALA A 608 5.99 -68.86 -94.00
N ALA A 609 6.57 -67.86 -94.66
CA ALA A 609 6.58 -67.75 -96.13
C ALA A 609 7.42 -68.86 -96.78
N GLU A 610 8.57 -69.24 -96.21
CA GLU A 610 9.39 -70.35 -96.70
C GLU A 610 8.72 -71.70 -96.45
N LYS A 611 8.08 -71.90 -95.30
CA LYS A 611 7.25 -73.08 -95.04
C LYS A 611 6.14 -73.21 -96.09
N ALA A 612 5.39 -72.14 -96.37
CA ALA A 612 4.35 -72.15 -97.40
C ALA A 612 4.89 -72.46 -98.81
N ARG A 613 6.10 -71.99 -99.16
CA ARG A 613 6.79 -72.37 -100.41
C ARG A 613 7.14 -73.86 -100.44
N SER A 614 7.64 -74.41 -99.33
CA SER A 614 8.00 -75.83 -99.24
C SER A 614 6.77 -76.75 -99.33
N GLU A 615 5.66 -76.39 -98.70
CA GLU A 615 4.37 -77.09 -98.79
C GLU A 615 3.78 -77.04 -100.21
N SER A 616 3.89 -75.88 -100.89
CA SER A 616 3.53 -75.73 -102.31
C SER A 616 4.39 -76.62 -103.23
N PHE A 617 5.71 -76.68 -102.99
CA PHE A 617 6.62 -77.52 -103.77
C PHE A 617 6.38 -79.02 -103.53
N ALA A 618 6.10 -79.42 -102.28
CA ALA A 618 5.71 -80.78 -101.93
C ALA A 618 4.39 -81.19 -102.61
N GLY A 619 3.39 -80.29 -102.63
CA GLY A 619 2.15 -80.48 -103.39
C GLY A 619 2.41 -80.67 -104.90
N MET A 620 3.31 -79.89 -105.49
CA MET A 620 3.71 -80.05 -106.90
C MET A 620 4.41 -81.39 -107.16
N GLN A 621 5.27 -81.87 -106.25
CA GLN A 621 5.88 -83.20 -106.38
C GLN A 621 4.83 -84.32 -106.26
N ALA A 622 3.92 -84.23 -105.28
CA ALA A 622 2.85 -85.21 -105.09
C ALA A 622 1.92 -85.30 -106.33
N ALA A 623 1.59 -84.17 -106.95
CA ALA A 623 0.84 -84.15 -108.21
C ALA A 623 1.60 -84.84 -109.36
N LYS A 624 2.92 -84.61 -109.47
CA LYS A 624 3.77 -85.26 -110.49
C LYS A 624 3.91 -86.77 -110.27
N THR A 625 4.08 -87.24 -109.03
CA THR A 625 4.20 -88.68 -108.75
C THR A 625 2.86 -89.40 -108.97
N ALA A 626 1.73 -88.78 -108.60
CA ALA A 626 0.39 -89.29 -108.91
C ALA A 626 0.15 -89.40 -110.43
N ALA A 627 0.55 -88.39 -111.22
CA ALA A 627 0.46 -88.43 -112.67
C ALA A 627 1.31 -89.57 -113.29
N ILE A 628 2.53 -89.79 -112.78
CA ILE A 628 3.39 -90.91 -113.20
C ILE A 628 2.77 -92.27 -112.85
N ALA A 629 2.15 -92.40 -111.68
CA ALA A 629 1.44 -93.62 -111.28
C ALA A 629 0.24 -93.91 -112.20
N SER A 630 -0.58 -92.89 -112.50
CA SER A 630 -1.69 -93.00 -113.44
C SER A 630 -1.24 -93.40 -114.85
N ALA A 631 -0.14 -92.80 -115.35
CA ALA A 631 0.44 -93.16 -116.65
C ALA A 631 0.93 -94.63 -116.69
N ARG A 632 1.54 -95.12 -115.60
CA ARG A 632 1.95 -96.53 -115.47
C ARG A 632 0.76 -97.49 -115.45
N GLN A 633 -0.31 -97.18 -114.72
CA GLN A 633 -1.53 -97.99 -114.72
C GLN A 633 -2.18 -98.05 -116.11
N ARG A 634 -2.25 -96.92 -116.84
CA ARG A 634 -2.73 -96.91 -118.24
C ARG A 634 -1.86 -97.75 -119.17
N LEU A 635 -0.53 -97.71 -119.00
CA LEU A 635 0.40 -98.55 -119.77
C LEU A 635 0.20 -100.05 -119.48
N GLN A 636 -0.07 -100.41 -118.22
CA GLN A 636 -0.36 -101.81 -117.85
C GLN A 636 -1.69 -102.28 -118.43
N ALA A 637 -2.77 -101.50 -118.28
CA ALA A 637 -4.07 -101.82 -118.87
C ALA A 637 -3.98 -101.97 -120.40
N TRP A 638 -3.27 -101.07 -121.09
CA TRP A 638 -3.04 -101.19 -122.54
C TRP A 638 -2.20 -102.43 -122.92
N GLN A 639 -1.20 -102.80 -122.12
CA GLN A 639 -0.44 -104.05 -122.33
C GLN A 639 -1.32 -105.30 -122.14
N GLU A 640 -2.29 -105.25 -121.22
CA GLU A 640 -3.25 -106.33 -120.97
C GLU A 640 -4.29 -106.43 -122.10
N GLU A 641 -4.82 -105.30 -122.58
CA GLU A 641 -5.69 -105.22 -123.77
C GLU A 641 -5.00 -105.77 -125.03
N VAL A 642 -3.77 -105.35 -125.31
CA VAL A 642 -2.99 -105.79 -126.48
C VAL A 642 -2.61 -107.28 -126.38
N ALA A 643 -2.30 -107.79 -125.18
CA ALA A 643 -2.04 -109.21 -124.98
C ALA A 643 -3.30 -110.06 -125.23
N ALA A 644 -4.46 -109.61 -124.72
CA ALA A 644 -5.75 -110.27 -124.92
C ALA A 644 -6.21 -110.24 -126.40
N ALA A 645 -5.95 -109.14 -127.12
CA ALA A 645 -6.35 -108.99 -128.52
C ALA A 645 -5.55 -109.89 -129.50
N HIS A 646 -4.34 -110.32 -129.14
CA HIS A 646 -3.41 -110.98 -130.06
C HIS A 646 -2.96 -112.39 -129.66
N ASN A 647 -3.45 -112.96 -128.54
CA ASN A 647 -3.07 -114.30 -128.05
C ASN A 647 -1.54 -114.54 -127.98
N LEU A 648 -0.78 -113.50 -127.63
CA LEU A 648 0.67 -113.57 -127.49
C LEU A 648 1.04 -114.12 -126.11
N GLU A 649 1.28 -115.44 -126.02
CA GLU A 649 1.80 -116.05 -124.80
C GLU A 649 3.12 -115.39 -124.36
N ARG A 650 3.17 -114.98 -123.10
CA ARG A 650 4.19 -114.06 -122.60
C ARG A 650 5.50 -114.79 -122.27
N ILE A 651 6.35 -115.00 -123.28
CA ILE A 651 7.68 -115.61 -123.14
C ILE A 651 8.55 -114.76 -122.19
N THR A 652 8.70 -115.20 -120.94
CA THR A 652 9.57 -114.60 -119.91
C THR A 652 10.79 -115.47 -119.57
N SER A 653 11.16 -116.40 -120.45
CA SER A 653 12.35 -117.25 -120.34
C SER A 653 13.64 -116.57 -120.85
N VAL A 654 13.99 -115.40 -120.29
CA VAL A 654 15.32 -114.80 -120.54
C VAL A 654 16.35 -115.45 -119.61
N VAL A 655 17.34 -116.12 -120.21
CA VAL A 655 18.33 -116.94 -119.51
C VAL A 655 19.34 -116.10 -118.73
N LYS A 656 19.79 -116.64 -117.59
CA LYS A 656 20.87 -116.12 -116.73
C LYS A 656 22.10 -115.65 -117.53
N ARG A 657 22.70 -114.53 -117.12
CA ARG A 657 24.16 -114.31 -117.26
C ARG A 657 24.81 -114.32 -115.88
N ALA A 658 25.93 -115.02 -115.76
CA ALA A 658 26.73 -115.09 -114.53
C ALA A 658 28.20 -114.81 -114.87
N HIS A 659 28.72 -113.69 -114.34
CA HIS A 659 30.12 -113.23 -114.39
C HIS A 659 30.29 -112.21 -113.24
N ILE A 660 31.43 -112.06 -112.56
CA ILE A 660 32.67 -112.86 -112.40
C ILE A 660 33.23 -112.48 -111.01
N GLN A 661 34.09 -113.30 -110.40
CA GLN A 661 34.84 -112.91 -109.18
C GLN A 661 36.29 -112.47 -109.48
N ASN A 662 36.78 -111.51 -108.67
CA ASN A 662 38.19 -111.21 -108.35
C ASN A 662 39.06 -110.28 -109.24
N ARG A 663 39.89 -109.50 -108.51
CA ARG A 663 41.06 -108.64 -108.87
C ARG A 663 40.77 -107.31 -109.58
N TRP A 664 40.96 -106.12 -108.97
CA TRP A 664 42.15 -105.49 -108.31
C TRP A 664 43.24 -105.06 -109.31
N PRO A 665 43.86 -103.86 -109.19
CA PRO A 665 44.38 -103.28 -107.94
C PRO A 665 43.99 -101.83 -107.56
N THR A 666 44.55 -101.42 -106.41
CA THR A 666 44.52 -100.14 -105.65
C THR A 666 44.78 -98.88 -106.47
N VAL A 667 44.43 -97.68 -105.97
CA VAL A 667 45.23 -96.80 -105.05
C VAL A 667 44.34 -95.58 -104.71
N THR A 668 44.28 -94.88 -103.55
CA THR A 668 44.67 -94.92 -102.09
C THR A 668 43.98 -93.67 -101.45
N SER A 669 43.80 -93.40 -100.15
CA SER A 669 43.88 -94.04 -98.79
C SER A 669 43.27 -92.99 -97.80
N MET A 670 43.09 -93.14 -96.47
CA MET A 670 43.53 -94.09 -95.45
C MET A 670 42.36 -94.50 -94.51
N ASP A 671 42.61 -95.48 -93.65
CA ASP A 671 41.67 -96.14 -92.73
C ASP A 671 42.46 -96.72 -91.52
N PRO A 672 41.83 -97.20 -90.42
CA PRO A 672 40.58 -96.76 -89.78
C PRO A 672 40.90 -95.91 -88.51
N PRO A 673 41.18 -96.41 -87.27
CA PRO A 673 41.02 -97.74 -86.66
C PRO A 673 39.85 -97.83 -85.64
N GLU A 674 39.43 -99.05 -85.30
CA GLU A 674 38.55 -99.35 -84.15
C GLU A 674 39.36 -99.56 -82.84
N ALA A 675 38.72 -99.46 -81.66
CA ALA A 675 39.19 -100.19 -80.47
C ALA A 675 38.08 -100.56 -79.45
N LYS A 676 38.03 -101.85 -79.15
CA LYS A 676 37.13 -102.56 -78.22
C LYS A 676 37.29 -102.15 -76.75
N ARG A 677 36.23 -102.35 -75.95
CA ARG A 677 36.28 -102.40 -74.47
C ARG A 677 37.20 -103.53 -73.98
N PRO A 678 37.86 -103.37 -72.82
CA PRO A 678 38.15 -104.46 -71.88
C PRO A 678 37.25 -104.42 -70.62
N LYS A 679 37.53 -105.32 -69.67
CA LYS A 679 36.77 -105.63 -68.44
C LYS A 679 37.78 -106.14 -67.39
N ILE A 680 37.38 -106.24 -66.11
CA ILE A 680 37.93 -107.20 -65.10
C ILE A 680 39.36 -106.87 -64.55
N VAL A 681 39.73 -107.04 -63.25
CA VAL A 681 39.00 -107.29 -61.98
C VAL A 681 39.93 -107.17 -60.72
N ARG A 682 39.36 -107.22 -59.49
CA ARG A 682 40.00 -107.42 -58.15
C ARG A 682 40.78 -106.21 -57.56
N SER A 683 41.00 -106.08 -56.22
CA SER A 683 40.88 -107.04 -55.10
C SER A 683 40.40 -106.46 -53.73
N SER A 684 39.56 -107.23 -53.02
CA SER A 684 39.44 -107.46 -51.55
C SER A 684 39.76 -106.38 -50.47
N LEU A 685 38.71 -106.00 -49.72
CA LEU A 685 38.47 -106.22 -48.26
C LEU A 685 39.63 -106.46 -47.24
N ILE A 686 39.33 -106.04 -45.99
CA ILE A 686 39.98 -106.23 -44.64
C ILE A 686 40.59 -104.90 -44.12
N VAL A 687 40.11 -104.17 -43.09
CA VAL A 687 39.44 -104.41 -41.77
C VAL A 687 40.43 -104.46 -40.58
N ARG A 688 40.13 -103.67 -39.52
CA ARG A 688 40.91 -103.38 -38.27
C ARG A 688 42.01 -102.30 -38.45
N GLN A 689 42.43 -101.51 -37.44
CA GLN A 689 42.20 -101.61 -35.98
C GLN A 689 42.15 -100.22 -35.26
N THR A 690 42.10 -100.24 -33.92
CA THR A 690 41.84 -99.12 -32.98
C THR A 690 43.03 -98.16 -32.73
N PRO A 691 42.80 -96.98 -32.07
CA PRO A 691 43.73 -95.83 -32.09
C PRO A 691 44.73 -95.76 -30.90
N PRO A 692 45.74 -94.87 -30.98
CA PRO A 692 46.54 -94.49 -29.81
C PRO A 692 45.78 -93.58 -28.84
N ARG A 693 45.68 -94.05 -27.60
CA ARG A 693 45.56 -93.25 -26.36
C ARG A 693 46.86 -92.45 -26.15
N VAL A 694 46.98 -91.36 -25.38
CA VAL A 694 46.02 -90.58 -24.55
C VAL A 694 46.67 -89.21 -24.25
N LEU A 695 45.87 -88.16 -24.02
CA LEU A 695 45.97 -87.31 -22.83
C LEU A 695 44.68 -86.49 -22.66
N LEU A 696 44.16 -86.45 -21.44
CA LEU A 696 42.87 -85.84 -21.10
C LEU A 696 43.09 -84.44 -20.53
N SER A 697 42.23 -83.50 -20.93
CA SER A 697 41.75 -82.46 -20.01
C SER A 697 40.25 -82.62 -19.88
N SER A 698 39.78 -83.01 -18.69
CA SER A 698 38.36 -83.22 -18.42
C SER A 698 37.64 -81.88 -18.30
N ARG A 699 36.51 -81.73 -18.99
CA ARG A 699 35.60 -80.60 -18.81
C ARG A 699 34.18 -81.12 -18.67
N VAL A 700 33.64 -81.01 -17.46
CA VAL A 700 32.27 -81.44 -17.14
C VAL A 700 31.29 -80.47 -17.79
N VAL A 701 30.22 -81.01 -18.37
CA VAL A 701 29.09 -80.26 -18.93
C VAL A 701 27.82 -80.78 -18.28
N ALA A 702 27.00 -79.88 -17.73
CA ALA A 702 25.66 -80.22 -17.28
C ALA A 702 24.72 -80.27 -18.49
N ILE A 703 23.84 -81.26 -18.52
CA ILE A 703 22.82 -81.48 -19.54
C ILE A 703 21.47 -81.43 -18.81
N GLN A 704 20.53 -80.65 -19.32
CA GLN A 704 19.13 -80.66 -18.85
C GLN A 704 18.34 -81.74 -19.60
N ASP A 705 17.21 -82.16 -19.05
CA ASP A 705 16.46 -83.35 -19.51
C ASP A 705 16.02 -83.28 -20.99
N ASP A 706 15.89 -82.07 -21.55
CA ASP A 706 15.63 -81.80 -22.98
C ASP A 706 16.84 -82.07 -23.92
N GLY A 707 17.95 -82.59 -23.39
CA GLY A 707 19.13 -83.02 -24.17
C GLY A 707 20.03 -81.91 -24.71
N ARG A 708 19.79 -80.64 -24.37
CA ARG A 708 20.66 -79.51 -24.78
C ARG A 708 21.84 -79.34 -23.82
N ALA A 709 23.04 -79.21 -24.40
CA ALA A 709 24.29 -79.04 -23.66
C ALA A 709 24.76 -77.57 -23.67
N LEU A 710 24.97 -76.98 -22.48
CA LEU A 710 25.46 -75.60 -22.35
C LEU A 710 27.00 -75.55 -22.33
N SER A 711 27.58 -74.85 -23.30
CA SER A 711 29.01 -74.56 -23.32
C SER A 711 29.34 -73.44 -22.32
N PRO A 712 30.40 -73.54 -21.50
CA PRO A 712 30.76 -72.55 -20.49
C PRO A 712 31.42 -71.29 -21.08
N ARG A 713 30.72 -70.58 -21.98
CA ARG A 713 31.06 -69.20 -22.40
C ARG A 713 30.46 -68.16 -21.43
N SER A 714 30.99 -68.22 -20.20
CA SER A 714 31.14 -67.09 -19.27
C SER A 714 29.92 -66.20 -18.97
N LEU A 715 29.44 -66.29 -17.73
CA LEU A 715 28.68 -65.22 -17.03
C LEU A 715 29.37 -63.85 -17.10
N ALA A 716 30.69 -63.79 -17.32
CA ALA A 716 31.41 -62.54 -17.55
C ALA A 716 31.03 -61.84 -18.86
N ALA A 717 30.78 -62.58 -19.95
CA ALA A 717 30.31 -61.99 -21.21
C ALA A 717 28.87 -61.44 -21.07
N GLU A 718 28.03 -62.16 -20.32
CA GLU A 718 26.67 -61.70 -20.01
C GLU A 718 26.67 -60.47 -19.08
N LYS A 719 27.58 -60.42 -18.10
CA LYS A 719 27.81 -59.21 -17.29
C LYS A 719 28.30 -58.03 -18.13
N VAL A 720 29.29 -58.23 -18.99
CA VAL A 720 29.78 -57.19 -19.91
C VAL A 720 28.65 -56.68 -20.82
N ALA A 721 27.79 -57.55 -21.36
CA ALA A 721 26.62 -57.13 -22.14
C ALA A 721 25.58 -56.35 -21.31
N ARG A 722 25.36 -56.72 -20.05
CA ARG A 722 24.48 -55.98 -19.11
C ARG A 722 25.09 -54.63 -18.68
N GLU A 723 26.39 -54.57 -18.48
CA GLU A 723 27.14 -53.34 -18.16
C GLU A 723 27.19 -52.40 -19.38
N GLU A 724 27.37 -52.95 -20.60
CA GLU A 724 27.33 -52.19 -21.85
C GLU A 724 25.92 -51.66 -22.14
N THR A 725 24.86 -52.45 -21.94
CA THR A 725 23.47 -51.96 -22.09
C THR A 725 23.10 -50.94 -21.01
N ALA A 726 23.60 -51.07 -19.78
CA ALA A 726 23.46 -50.04 -18.75
C ALA A 726 24.16 -48.73 -19.14
N LEU A 727 25.40 -48.79 -19.63
CA LEU A 727 26.15 -47.63 -20.12
C LEU A 727 25.47 -46.97 -21.33
N ARG A 728 25.00 -47.76 -22.31
CA ARG A 728 24.20 -47.26 -23.44
C ARG A 728 22.94 -46.55 -22.96
N THR A 729 22.21 -47.11 -21.99
CA THR A 729 21.04 -46.48 -21.38
C THR A 729 21.40 -45.15 -20.70
N GLN A 730 22.50 -45.10 -19.94
CA GLN A 730 22.97 -43.90 -19.25
C GLN A 730 23.42 -42.79 -20.22
N VAL A 731 24.03 -43.15 -21.36
CA VAL A 731 24.36 -42.21 -22.44
C VAL A 731 23.10 -41.62 -23.08
N ILE A 732 22.09 -42.46 -23.36
CA ILE A 732 20.79 -42.01 -23.90
C ILE A 732 20.09 -41.07 -22.90
N GLU A 733 20.04 -41.41 -21.61
CA GLU A 733 19.50 -40.52 -20.56
C GLU A 733 20.30 -39.20 -20.45
N SER A 734 21.63 -39.22 -20.65
CA SER A 734 22.47 -38.02 -20.66
C SER A 734 22.23 -37.13 -21.89
N GLN A 735 22.02 -37.74 -23.07
CA GLN A 735 21.68 -37.02 -24.29
C GLN A 735 20.29 -36.40 -24.20
N LYS A 736 19.28 -37.16 -23.77
CA LYS A 736 17.91 -36.65 -23.58
C LYS A 736 17.84 -35.50 -22.56
N ARG A 737 18.63 -35.53 -21.49
CA ARG A 737 18.76 -34.37 -20.56
C ARG A 737 19.33 -33.13 -21.26
N LYS A 738 20.32 -33.27 -22.15
CA LYS A 738 20.86 -32.15 -22.94
C LYS A 738 19.83 -31.62 -23.95
N GLU A 739 19.08 -32.51 -24.60
CA GLU A 739 18.02 -32.12 -25.55
C GLU A 739 16.84 -31.43 -24.87
N ALA A 740 16.42 -31.90 -23.68
CA ALA A 740 15.41 -31.24 -22.87
C ALA A 740 15.85 -29.82 -22.45
N ILE A 741 17.10 -29.67 -21.98
CA ILE A 741 17.69 -28.36 -21.66
C ILE A 741 17.72 -27.45 -22.91
N ALA A 742 18.11 -27.97 -24.07
CA ALA A 742 18.11 -27.21 -25.33
C ALA A 742 16.68 -26.85 -25.81
N CYS A 743 15.68 -27.69 -25.52
CA CYS A 743 14.27 -27.40 -25.81
C CYS A 743 13.75 -26.27 -24.92
N LEU A 744 13.99 -26.34 -23.60
CA LEU A 744 13.65 -25.29 -22.64
C LEU A 744 14.35 -23.96 -22.97
N GLN A 745 15.61 -23.99 -23.42
CA GLN A 745 16.31 -22.81 -23.92
C GLN A 745 15.63 -22.21 -25.17
N ARG A 746 15.22 -23.04 -26.14
CA ARG A 746 14.48 -22.58 -27.35
C ARG A 746 13.09 -22.04 -27.01
N LEU A 747 12.41 -22.59 -26.00
CA LEU A 747 11.13 -22.07 -25.52
C LEU A 747 11.30 -20.70 -24.86
N LYS A 748 12.26 -20.55 -23.94
CA LYS A 748 12.60 -19.24 -23.35
C LYS A 748 13.07 -18.23 -24.39
N GLU A 749 13.80 -18.65 -25.43
CA GLU A 749 14.19 -17.76 -26.51
C GLU A 749 12.99 -17.31 -27.36
N LYS A 750 12.03 -18.21 -27.66
CA LYS A 750 10.76 -17.85 -28.30
C LYS A 750 9.95 -16.86 -27.45
N GLU A 751 9.88 -17.10 -26.14
CA GLU A 751 9.15 -16.25 -25.20
C GLU A 751 9.78 -14.85 -25.11
N LEU A 752 11.10 -14.76 -24.93
CA LEU A 752 11.85 -13.49 -24.95
C LEU A 752 11.69 -12.76 -26.28
N ARG A 753 11.66 -13.46 -27.42
CA ARG A 753 11.36 -12.86 -28.74
C ARG A 753 9.91 -12.35 -28.82
N GLN A 754 8.94 -13.04 -28.23
CA GLN A 754 7.54 -12.56 -28.15
C GLN A 754 7.39 -11.35 -27.22
N GLN A 755 8.07 -11.34 -26.08
CA GLN A 755 8.12 -10.17 -25.16
C GLN A 755 8.79 -8.97 -25.85
N ALA A 756 9.90 -9.19 -26.57
CA ALA A 756 10.53 -8.17 -27.39
C ALA A 756 9.58 -7.61 -28.46
N LEU A 757 8.89 -8.48 -29.22
CA LEU A 757 7.90 -8.07 -30.22
C LEU A 757 6.72 -7.30 -29.63
N LYS A 758 6.23 -7.68 -28.44
CA LYS A 758 5.21 -6.90 -27.70
C LYS A 758 5.73 -5.50 -27.35
N SER A 759 6.92 -5.39 -26.76
CA SER A 759 7.50 -4.07 -26.43
C SER A 759 7.80 -3.19 -27.66
N ILE A 760 8.08 -3.80 -28.82
CA ILE A 760 8.20 -3.09 -30.11
C ILE A 760 6.82 -2.63 -30.60
N ALA A 761 5.78 -3.46 -30.49
CA ALA A 761 4.42 -3.09 -30.84
C ALA A 761 3.90 -1.94 -29.95
N GLU A 762 4.11 -2.02 -28.64
CA GLU A 762 3.77 -0.97 -27.65
C GLU A 762 4.52 0.34 -27.92
N ARG A 763 5.79 0.28 -28.33
CA ARG A 763 6.56 1.45 -28.79
C ARG A 763 6.12 1.99 -30.15
N SER A 764 5.47 1.17 -30.98
CA SER A 764 4.90 1.63 -32.25
C SER A 764 3.56 2.32 -32.05
N SER A 765 2.66 1.75 -31.22
CA SER A 765 1.35 2.35 -30.94
C SER A 765 1.47 3.67 -30.18
N THR A 766 2.35 3.73 -29.17
CA THR A 766 2.63 4.98 -28.43
C THR A 766 3.29 6.07 -29.29
N LYS A 767 3.88 5.70 -30.44
CA LYS A 767 4.36 6.67 -31.41
C LYS A 767 3.22 7.17 -32.32
N THR A 768 2.35 6.30 -32.82
CA THR A 768 1.19 6.72 -33.63
C THR A 768 0.30 7.70 -32.85
N THR A 769 0.07 7.46 -31.56
CA THR A 769 -0.71 8.38 -30.71
C THR A 769 -0.02 9.72 -30.41
N ALA A 770 1.27 9.87 -30.74
CA ALA A 770 2.00 11.14 -30.56
C ALA A 770 2.01 11.99 -31.85
N ASP A 771 1.84 11.37 -33.02
CA ASP A 771 1.77 12.07 -34.32
C ASP A 771 0.35 12.58 -34.64
N ASP A 772 -0.71 12.11 -33.95
CA ASP A 772 -2.11 12.56 -34.10
C ASP A 772 -2.49 13.77 -33.19
N ASP A 773 -1.79 14.01 -32.07
CA ASP A 773 -2.09 15.10 -31.12
C ASP A 773 -1.53 16.48 -31.54
N ASP A 774 -0.68 16.55 -32.58
CA ASP A 774 0.01 17.79 -33.01
C ASP A 774 -0.70 18.49 -34.20
N ASN A 775 -2.01 18.26 -34.38
CA ASN A 775 -2.80 18.78 -35.51
C ASN A 775 -4.25 19.16 -35.15
N THR A 776 -4.45 19.88 -34.04
CA THR A 776 -5.71 20.58 -33.67
C THR A 776 -5.45 21.96 -33.08
#